data_AF-A0A349Q909-F1
#
_entry.id   AF-A0A349Q909-F1
#
_cell.length_a   1.000
_cell.length_b   1.000
_cell.length_c   1.000
_cell.angle_alpha   90.00
_cell.angle_beta   90.00
_cell.angle_gamma   90.00
#
_symmetry.space_group_name_H-M   'P 1'
#
loop_
_entity.id
_entity.type
_entity.pdbx_description
1 polymer ?
#
loop_
_entity_poly.entity_id
_entity_poly.type
_entity_poly.pdbx_seq_one_letter_code
_entity_poly.pdbx_strand_id
1 'polypeptide(L)'
;MKRATISLYLGLVLIIILLISGTIPSSEVVYAADGDVAHIFDKTDVTKDLEGSEGFDFSQYPVDASKDTQIYTFLEYGYDGADNSKFGLYLYVYNPKQKAFSQSSASNKANVAMAFDEKDNATSYQRVGLIFCSATSDKLFYKFRIDDGGKLLALAEKYALTHGGARRYDIATVELFAYGDKTATTSTIGKSYECTGFMKGFGADKESNTHSVKAYSLDVLDIELNHTFFRPDGTNYGNFAAEYFYQSSKDQLDSVYFSFPNELIKYYGGIWKIDAGFVKLKTRPIVITSTKEVYEKAIKYAGRSERGNCSVKIQSTYPKKLGEMVLNNLKGYSNEVKAELRNYLLCNFPSTPIYYLFYTGNETADGSVPYAKDFTLSAENLLDYIYNYKRSYDAGKLNIKDGISKDLFIFSPEYEKDGYGQYTSIQIKADDTYTLENLSRVKHWYDFLDAFNLSAEYQSDAYRNIQAITPIDKKDVTLSKDAFCKKYFVSQSDYENIIKSVNKRDETTYLFRFSQSSFMSLGLKSQVGDGYVYETDYNYAAMQTVYLDMNISSITCRKDDVYHTFAVAANPIDAVADIEPPPEEFDKTGWWKDKFESVKDWFEMSKSALIIAAIVILAVVLMVLIIITLVKLAPSFAMLRISRSQSPSKQRSKSRNKTKNKSASNAGRSHKNGKKTSLSKSQ
;
A
#
# COMPACT_ATOMS: atom_id res chain seq x y z
N MET A 1 18.98 -14.69 -35.58
CA MET A 1 18.62 -16.08 -35.92
C MET A 1 19.78 -17.10 -35.86
N LYS A 2 20.85 -16.89 -35.08
CA LYS A 2 21.85 -17.96 -34.76
C LYS A 2 22.17 -18.09 -33.26
N ARG A 3 21.43 -17.39 -32.38
CA ARG A 3 21.55 -17.48 -30.92
C ARG A 3 20.37 -18.18 -30.23
N ALA A 4 19.21 -18.25 -30.89
CA ALA A 4 18.02 -18.90 -30.33
C ALA A 4 18.06 -20.43 -30.41
N THR A 5 18.83 -21.00 -31.34
CA THR A 5 18.98 -22.45 -31.48
C THR A 5 20.02 -23.05 -30.52
N ILE A 6 20.88 -22.26 -29.89
CA ILE A 6 21.85 -22.76 -28.90
C ILE A 6 21.20 -22.92 -27.51
N SER A 7 20.18 -22.11 -27.18
CA SER A 7 19.45 -22.21 -25.92
C SER A 7 18.46 -23.39 -25.86
N LEU A 8 18.00 -23.87 -27.02
CA LEU A 8 17.09 -25.02 -27.10
C LEU A 8 17.83 -26.37 -27.00
N TYR A 9 19.13 -26.40 -27.34
CA TYR A 9 19.99 -27.58 -27.13
C TYR A 9 20.64 -27.62 -25.73
N LEU A 10 20.65 -26.51 -24.97
CA LEU A 10 20.98 -26.52 -23.54
C LEU A 10 19.83 -27.08 -22.67
N GLY A 11 18.58 -27.03 -23.15
CA GLY A 11 17.40 -27.56 -22.46
C GLY A 11 17.14 -29.07 -22.62
N LEU A 12 17.98 -29.80 -23.38
CA LEU A 12 17.78 -31.24 -23.63
C LEU A 12 19.03 -32.10 -23.37
N VAL A 13 20.11 -31.53 -22.78
CA VAL A 13 21.36 -32.24 -22.44
C VAL A 13 21.71 -32.15 -20.94
N LEU A 14 20.82 -31.57 -20.12
CA LEU A 14 20.99 -31.49 -18.65
C LEU A 14 20.23 -32.60 -17.88
N ILE A 15 20.17 -33.80 -18.47
CA ILE A 15 20.00 -35.05 -17.70
C ILE A 15 21.42 -35.56 -17.40
N ILE A 16 22.10 -34.88 -16.49
CA ILE A 16 23.25 -35.45 -15.80
C ILE A 16 22.80 -35.60 -14.35
N ILE A 17 22.57 -36.86 -13.98
CA ILE A 17 22.45 -37.31 -12.60
C ILE A 17 23.74 -36.89 -11.90
N LEU A 18 23.69 -35.81 -11.11
CA LEU A 18 24.70 -35.52 -10.09
C LEU A 18 24.35 -36.37 -8.86
N LEU A 19 24.81 -37.62 -8.90
CA LEU A 19 24.99 -38.49 -7.74
C LEU A 19 26.19 -37.97 -6.96
N ILE A 20 26.01 -36.94 -6.13
CA ILE A 20 26.93 -36.66 -5.03
C ILE A 20 26.09 -36.35 -3.80
N SER A 21 25.56 -37.41 -3.19
CA SER A 21 25.25 -37.39 -1.77
C SER A 21 26.51 -37.89 -1.06
N GLY A 22 27.37 -37.00 -0.59
CA GLY A 22 28.40 -37.40 0.36
C GLY A 22 27.67 -37.94 1.59
N THR A 23 27.76 -39.24 1.83
CA THR A 23 27.17 -39.83 3.04
C THR A 23 27.91 -39.21 4.22
N ILE A 24 27.24 -38.38 5.01
CA ILE A 24 27.76 -37.94 6.30
C ILE A 24 27.66 -39.17 7.21
N PRO A 25 28.75 -39.85 7.59
CA PRO A 25 28.73 -40.89 8.57
C PRO A 25 28.18 -40.28 9.84
N SER A 26 27.19 -40.94 10.41
CA SER A 26 26.71 -40.68 11.75
C SER A 26 27.89 -40.75 12.70
N SER A 27 28.51 -39.60 13.03
CA SER A 27 29.48 -39.54 14.12
C SER A 27 28.77 -40.05 15.36
N GLU A 28 29.40 -41.00 16.06
CA GLU A 28 28.88 -41.75 17.22
C GLU A 28 27.82 -40.97 17.99
N VAL A 29 26.59 -41.50 17.95
CA VAL A 29 25.43 -40.97 18.67
C VAL A 29 25.82 -40.88 20.15
N VAL A 30 26.09 -39.66 20.61
CA VAL A 30 26.19 -39.38 22.03
C VAL A 30 24.81 -39.66 22.61
N TYR A 31 24.66 -40.82 23.27
CA TYR A 31 23.56 -41.06 24.19
C TYR A 31 23.71 -40.10 25.36
N ALA A 32 23.16 -38.89 25.21
CA ALA A 32 22.89 -38.05 26.36
C ALA A 32 21.74 -38.70 27.15
N ALA A 33 22.04 -39.07 28.39
CA ALA A 33 21.07 -39.53 29.38
C ALA A 33 19.90 -38.53 29.50
N ASP A 34 18.67 -39.06 29.63
CA ASP A 34 17.42 -38.37 29.97
C ASP A 34 17.41 -36.85 29.70
N GLY A 35 17.24 -36.50 28.42
CA GLY A 35 17.14 -35.12 27.96
C GLY A 35 16.63 -35.06 26.53
N ASP A 36 15.96 -33.95 26.21
CA ASP A 36 15.18 -33.70 24.98
C ASP A 36 15.66 -34.46 23.73
N VAL A 37 14.89 -35.47 23.32
CA VAL A 37 15.22 -36.40 22.22
C VAL A 37 14.92 -35.77 20.85
N ALA A 38 14.16 -34.68 20.84
CA ALA A 38 13.77 -33.98 19.62
C ALA A 38 14.96 -33.29 18.94
N HIS A 39 15.04 -33.41 17.62
CA HIS A 39 16.04 -32.75 16.77
C HIS A 39 17.48 -32.85 17.30
N ILE A 40 17.88 -34.03 17.80
CA ILE A 40 19.21 -34.24 18.42
C ILE A 40 20.38 -33.82 17.52
N PHE A 41 20.17 -33.85 16.19
CA PHE A 41 21.16 -33.48 15.20
C PHE A 41 21.40 -31.96 15.10
N ASP A 42 20.56 -31.12 15.73
CA ASP A 42 20.80 -29.66 15.85
C ASP A 42 22.12 -29.39 16.62
N LYS A 43 22.54 -30.32 17.48
CA LYS A 43 23.70 -30.18 18.37
C LYS A 43 25.02 -30.65 17.77
N THR A 44 25.01 -31.26 16.57
CA THR A 44 26.27 -31.70 15.93
C THR A 44 26.94 -30.55 15.21
N ASP A 45 28.27 -30.55 15.24
CA ASP A 45 29.09 -29.50 14.66
C ASP A 45 29.16 -29.63 13.14
N VAL A 46 28.98 -28.51 12.42
CA VAL A 46 29.00 -28.50 10.96
C VAL A 46 30.33 -28.99 10.39
N THR A 47 31.45 -28.76 11.09
CA THR A 47 32.77 -29.23 10.65
C THR A 47 32.82 -30.75 10.68
N LYS A 48 32.36 -31.36 11.77
CA LYS A 48 32.34 -32.83 11.92
C LYS A 48 31.41 -33.49 10.92
N ASP A 49 30.24 -32.90 10.71
CA ASP A 49 29.29 -33.36 9.71
C ASP A 49 29.93 -33.38 8.30
N LEU A 50 30.61 -32.30 7.93
CA LEU A 50 31.22 -32.15 6.60
C LEU A 50 32.49 -33.00 6.42
N GLU A 51 33.37 -33.10 7.42
CA GLU A 51 34.58 -33.96 7.38
C GLU A 51 34.24 -35.44 7.23
N GLY A 52 33.12 -35.85 7.82
CA GLY A 52 32.63 -37.21 7.63
C GLY A 52 32.15 -37.45 6.19
N SER A 53 31.63 -36.43 5.50
CA SER A 53 30.95 -36.57 4.21
C SER A 53 31.88 -37.13 3.13
N GLU A 54 31.46 -38.25 2.52
CA GLU A 54 32.25 -38.88 1.46
C GLU A 54 32.50 -37.91 0.29
N GLY A 55 33.77 -37.68 -0.05
CA GLY A 55 34.18 -36.84 -1.18
C GLY A 55 34.19 -35.33 -0.90
N PHE A 56 33.89 -34.89 0.33
CA PHE A 56 34.00 -33.49 0.71
C PHE A 56 35.45 -33.09 1.06
N ASP A 57 35.87 -31.91 0.60
CA ASP A 57 37.14 -31.30 0.95
C ASP A 57 36.99 -29.78 1.07
N PHE A 58 37.30 -29.23 2.24
CA PHE A 58 37.27 -27.79 2.50
C PHE A 58 38.13 -26.98 1.53
N SER A 59 39.20 -27.56 0.99
CA SER A 59 40.08 -26.87 0.03
C SER A 59 39.37 -26.44 -1.25
N GLN A 60 38.26 -27.11 -1.59
CA GLN A 60 37.43 -26.80 -2.77
C GLN A 60 36.49 -25.61 -2.56
N TYR A 61 36.36 -25.12 -1.31
CA TYR A 61 35.43 -24.08 -0.92
C TYR A 61 36.16 -22.89 -0.27
N PRO A 62 37.07 -22.20 -0.99
CA PRO A 62 37.88 -21.11 -0.44
C PRO A 62 37.05 -19.85 -0.17
N VAL A 63 37.65 -18.89 0.54
CA VAL A 63 37.12 -17.51 0.62
C VAL A 63 37.10 -16.89 -0.77
N ASP A 64 35.98 -16.29 -1.15
CA ASP A 64 35.80 -15.63 -2.44
C ASP A 64 34.78 -14.49 -2.35
N ALA A 65 35.26 -13.25 -2.30
CA ALA A 65 34.40 -12.08 -2.18
C ALA A 65 33.51 -11.83 -3.42
N SER A 66 33.78 -12.50 -4.55
CA SER A 66 32.99 -12.35 -5.78
C SER A 66 31.80 -13.31 -5.86
N LYS A 67 31.82 -14.41 -5.09
CA LYS A 67 30.77 -15.42 -5.10
C LYS A 67 29.69 -15.11 -4.07
N ASP A 68 28.44 -15.40 -4.43
CA ASP A 68 27.32 -15.32 -3.51
C ASP A 68 27.22 -16.58 -2.65
N THR A 69 26.43 -16.47 -1.58
CA THR A 69 26.07 -17.59 -0.73
C THR A 69 25.39 -18.70 -1.54
N GLN A 70 25.75 -19.95 -1.26
CA GLN A 70 25.25 -21.11 -1.98
C GLN A 70 24.84 -22.22 -1.00
N ILE A 71 23.93 -23.09 -1.41
CA ILE A 71 23.70 -24.34 -0.67
C ILE A 71 24.72 -25.37 -1.14
N TYR A 72 25.47 -25.89 -0.18
CA TYR A 72 26.35 -27.03 -0.39
C TYR A 72 25.55 -28.33 -0.47
N THR A 73 24.73 -28.63 0.54
CA THR A 73 23.93 -29.85 0.56
C THR A 73 22.67 -29.74 1.42
N PHE A 74 21.77 -30.69 1.22
CA PHE A 74 20.54 -30.92 1.98
C PHE A 74 20.61 -32.29 2.65
N LEU A 75 20.07 -32.40 3.87
CA LEU A 75 20.03 -33.64 4.62
C LEU A 75 18.65 -33.85 5.25
N GLU A 76 18.05 -35.00 4.98
CA GLU A 76 16.92 -35.52 5.76
C GLU A 76 17.47 -36.44 6.86
N TYR A 77 17.44 -35.99 8.12
CA TYR A 77 17.93 -36.79 9.24
C TYR A 77 16.77 -37.33 10.06
N GLY A 78 16.90 -38.57 10.53
CA GLY A 78 16.05 -39.12 11.59
C GLY A 78 14.61 -39.45 11.19
N TYR A 79 14.33 -39.64 9.90
CA TYR A 79 13.10 -40.29 9.48
C TYR A 79 13.11 -41.76 9.89
N ASP A 80 12.14 -42.17 10.70
CA ASP A 80 12.00 -43.52 11.25
C ASP A 80 10.73 -44.23 10.74
N GLY A 81 9.73 -43.45 10.35
CA GLY A 81 8.42 -43.94 9.90
C GLY A 81 7.49 -44.37 11.03
N ALA A 82 8.01 -44.71 12.21
CA ALA A 82 7.23 -44.98 13.42
C ALA A 82 7.43 -43.90 14.49
N ASP A 83 8.68 -43.59 14.85
CA ASP A 83 9.04 -42.52 15.79
C ASP A 83 9.89 -41.45 15.12
N ASN A 84 9.21 -40.45 14.56
CA ASN A 84 9.86 -39.31 13.91
C ASN A 84 10.25 -38.19 14.89
N SER A 85 10.35 -38.45 16.20
CA SER A 85 10.75 -37.42 17.19
C SER A 85 12.10 -36.78 16.88
N LYS A 86 13.03 -37.52 16.27
CA LYS A 86 14.37 -37.06 15.90
C LYS A 86 14.45 -36.42 14.50
N PHE A 87 13.35 -36.40 13.76
CA PHE A 87 13.33 -35.97 12.37
C PHE A 87 13.76 -34.50 12.22
N GLY A 88 14.53 -34.19 11.18
CA GLY A 88 14.86 -32.81 10.82
C GLY A 88 15.38 -32.70 9.39
N LEU A 89 15.09 -31.56 8.77
CA LEU A 89 15.61 -31.19 7.46
C LEU A 89 16.70 -30.13 7.62
N TYR A 90 17.90 -30.42 7.15
CA TYR A 90 19.07 -29.56 7.35
C TYR A 90 19.61 -29.02 6.04
N LEU A 91 19.98 -27.74 6.05
CA LEU A 91 20.63 -27.03 4.97
C LEU A 91 22.06 -26.69 5.39
N TYR A 92 23.02 -27.09 4.55
CA TYR A 92 24.41 -26.70 4.67
C TYR A 92 24.71 -25.60 3.67
N VAL A 93 25.08 -24.43 4.17
CA VAL A 93 25.26 -23.21 3.40
C VAL A 93 26.75 -22.89 3.31
N TYR A 94 27.26 -22.74 2.08
CA TYR A 94 28.59 -22.21 1.80
C TYR A 94 28.52 -20.69 1.63
N ASN A 95 29.31 -19.97 2.41
CA ASN A 95 29.35 -18.52 2.52
C ASN A 95 30.75 -17.99 2.15
N PRO A 96 31.10 -17.95 0.86
CA PRO A 96 32.43 -17.56 0.39
C PRO A 96 32.85 -16.15 0.79
N LYS A 97 31.88 -15.25 1.01
CA LYS A 97 32.10 -13.86 1.47
C LYS A 97 32.38 -13.75 2.96
N GLN A 98 32.26 -14.84 3.72
CA GLN A 98 32.40 -14.86 5.19
C GLN A 98 31.51 -13.83 5.89
N LYS A 99 30.33 -13.52 5.31
CA LYS A 99 29.32 -12.67 5.96
C LYS A 99 28.91 -13.30 7.28
N ALA A 100 28.87 -12.50 8.35
CA ALA A 100 28.37 -12.97 9.62
C ALA A 100 26.85 -12.94 9.61
N PHE A 101 26.20 -14.10 9.51
CA PHE A 101 24.75 -14.21 9.58
C PHE A 101 24.25 -14.20 11.04
N SER A 102 23.11 -13.56 11.26
CA SER A 102 22.40 -13.62 12.54
C SER A 102 21.94 -15.03 12.82
N GLN A 103 22.12 -15.49 14.05
CA GLN A 103 21.78 -16.85 14.47
C GLN A 103 20.33 -16.98 14.95
N SER A 104 19.66 -15.85 15.21
CA SER A 104 18.31 -15.83 15.81
C SER A 104 17.31 -14.97 15.04
N SER A 105 17.73 -14.32 13.95
CA SER A 105 16.85 -13.45 13.16
C SER A 105 15.73 -14.26 12.52
N ALA A 106 14.49 -13.85 12.75
CA ALA A 106 13.32 -14.44 12.10
C ALA A 106 13.22 -14.08 10.61
N SER A 107 14.10 -13.21 10.08
CA SER A 107 14.28 -13.03 8.62
C SER A 107 15.10 -14.16 7.98
N ASN A 108 15.72 -15.05 8.76
CA ASN A 108 16.32 -16.26 8.21
C ASN A 108 15.22 -17.25 7.84
N LYS A 109 15.02 -17.49 6.55
CA LYS A 109 13.89 -18.28 6.04
C LYS A 109 14.30 -19.18 4.88
N ALA A 110 13.56 -20.25 4.67
CA ALA A 110 13.60 -21.04 3.44
C ALA A 110 12.24 -20.96 2.72
N ASN A 111 12.25 -20.81 1.39
CA ASN A 111 11.04 -20.88 0.59
C ASN A 111 10.82 -22.32 0.10
N VAL A 112 9.77 -22.96 0.59
CA VAL A 112 9.51 -24.41 0.39
C VAL A 112 8.13 -24.65 -0.18
N ALA A 113 7.96 -25.71 -0.99
CA ALA A 113 6.62 -26.10 -1.44
C ALA A 113 5.80 -26.66 -0.27
N MET A 114 4.56 -26.23 -0.18
CA MET A 114 3.62 -26.59 0.90
C MET A 114 2.38 -27.33 0.39
N ALA A 115 2.23 -27.48 -0.92
CA ALA A 115 1.11 -28.19 -1.52
C ALA A 115 1.47 -28.67 -2.93
N PHE A 116 0.90 -29.81 -3.31
CA PHE A 116 1.03 -30.43 -4.63
C PHE A 116 -0.35 -30.78 -5.19
N ASP A 117 -0.52 -30.72 -6.51
CA ASP A 117 -1.71 -31.22 -7.20
C ASP A 117 -1.64 -32.74 -7.42
N GLU A 118 -2.68 -33.32 -8.04
CA GLU A 118 -2.76 -34.75 -8.37
C GLU A 118 -1.72 -35.22 -9.40
N LYS A 119 -1.02 -34.29 -10.06
CA LYS A 119 0.06 -34.55 -11.03
C LYS A 119 1.43 -34.23 -10.42
N ASP A 120 1.50 -34.08 -9.10
CA ASP A 120 2.70 -33.75 -8.32
C ASP A 120 3.36 -32.41 -8.70
N ASN A 121 2.61 -31.48 -9.31
CA ASN A 121 3.09 -30.11 -9.49
C ASN A 121 2.90 -29.33 -8.19
N ALA A 122 3.91 -28.55 -7.80
CA ALA A 122 3.76 -27.65 -6.66
C ALA A 122 2.67 -26.60 -6.96
N THR A 123 1.78 -26.37 -5.99
CA THR A 123 0.65 -25.43 -6.12
C THR A 123 0.73 -24.24 -5.15
N SER A 124 1.64 -24.31 -4.18
CA SER A 124 1.92 -23.22 -3.25
C SER A 124 3.32 -23.37 -2.67
N TYR A 125 3.99 -22.24 -2.48
CA TYR A 125 5.22 -22.13 -1.70
C TYR A 125 5.01 -21.18 -0.53
N GLN A 126 5.70 -21.45 0.58
CA GLN A 126 5.70 -20.59 1.76
C GLN A 126 7.11 -20.45 2.30
N ARG A 127 7.36 -19.29 2.92
CA ARG A 127 8.56 -19.08 3.71
C ARG A 127 8.39 -19.63 5.11
N VAL A 128 9.31 -20.50 5.50
CA VAL A 128 9.38 -21.12 6.82
C VAL A 128 10.67 -20.70 7.52
N GLY A 129 10.68 -20.76 8.85
CA GLY A 129 11.82 -20.30 9.65
C GLY A 129 13.04 -21.20 9.49
N LEU A 130 14.21 -20.64 9.79
CA LEU A 130 15.45 -21.39 9.93
C LEU A 130 15.98 -21.30 11.35
N ILE A 131 16.35 -22.44 11.90
CA ILE A 131 17.03 -22.54 13.20
C ILE A 131 18.51 -22.74 12.95
N PHE A 132 19.34 -21.84 13.47
CA PHE A 132 20.79 -21.99 13.42
C PHE A 132 21.25 -23.17 14.28
N CYS A 133 22.08 -24.05 13.72
CA CYS A 133 22.63 -25.20 14.43
C CYS A 133 24.12 -25.01 14.75
N SER A 134 24.95 -24.74 13.74
CA SER A 134 26.40 -24.61 13.87
C SER A 134 26.98 -23.82 12.68
N ALA A 135 28.16 -23.23 12.88
CA ALA A 135 28.97 -22.63 11.82
C ALA A 135 30.44 -22.94 12.05
N THR A 136 31.21 -23.04 10.96
CA THR A 136 32.68 -23.10 11.07
C THR A 136 33.22 -21.82 11.68
N SER A 137 34.37 -21.88 12.34
CA SER A 137 34.99 -20.74 13.02
C SER A 137 35.28 -19.57 12.06
N ASP A 138 35.59 -19.88 10.80
CA ASP A 138 35.83 -18.94 9.71
C ASP A 138 34.54 -18.48 8.99
N LYS A 139 33.37 -18.98 9.38
CA LYS A 139 32.06 -18.67 8.81
C LYS A 139 31.92 -19.02 7.33
N LEU A 140 32.74 -19.93 6.80
CA LEU A 140 32.58 -20.44 5.45
C LEU A 140 31.40 -21.40 5.33
N PHE A 141 31.08 -22.15 6.38
CA PHE A 141 29.93 -23.04 6.38
C PHE A 141 28.99 -22.77 7.54
N TYR A 142 27.70 -22.80 7.25
CA TYR A 142 26.63 -22.75 8.22
C TYR A 142 25.72 -23.96 8.06
N LYS A 143 25.20 -24.45 9.18
CA LYS A 143 24.16 -25.48 9.25
C LYS A 143 22.90 -24.85 9.84
N PHE A 144 21.81 -24.99 9.11
CA PHE A 144 20.48 -24.58 9.56
C PHE A 144 19.52 -25.76 9.49
N ARG A 145 18.59 -25.86 10.45
CA ARG A 145 17.41 -26.72 10.34
C ARG A 145 16.22 -25.90 9.84
N ILE A 146 15.43 -26.50 8.95
CA ILE A 146 14.14 -25.95 8.52
C ILE A 146 13.12 -26.13 9.64
N ASP A 147 12.45 -25.04 10.02
CA ASP A 147 11.38 -25.04 11.03
C ASP A 147 10.05 -24.58 10.42
N ASP A 148 9.22 -25.58 10.12
CA ASP A 148 7.93 -25.44 9.46
C ASP A 148 6.76 -25.95 10.34
N GLY A 149 7.07 -26.36 11.58
CA GLY A 149 6.10 -26.98 12.49
C GLY A 149 5.66 -28.39 12.10
N GLY A 150 6.46 -29.13 11.30
CA GLY A 150 6.22 -30.53 10.94
C GLY A 150 5.29 -30.76 9.74
N LYS A 151 4.90 -29.70 9.02
CA LYS A 151 4.04 -29.75 7.83
C LYS A 151 4.72 -30.44 6.64
N LEU A 152 6.02 -30.24 6.44
CA LEU A 152 6.84 -30.82 5.38
C LEU A 152 6.96 -32.33 5.56
N LEU A 153 7.17 -32.80 6.79
CA LEU A 153 7.15 -34.23 7.09
C LEU A 153 5.79 -34.83 6.75
N ALA A 154 4.70 -34.23 7.22
CA ALA A 154 3.35 -34.70 6.93
C ALA A 154 3.05 -34.74 5.41
N LEU A 155 3.54 -33.74 4.67
CA LEU A 155 3.41 -33.68 3.21
C LEU A 155 4.24 -34.77 2.52
N ALA A 156 5.47 -35.00 2.98
CA ALA A 156 6.37 -36.02 2.45
C ALA A 156 5.86 -37.45 2.75
N GLU A 157 5.29 -37.70 3.93
CA GLU A 157 4.65 -38.97 4.26
C GLU A 157 3.44 -39.25 3.38
N LYS A 158 2.62 -38.22 3.10
CA LYS A 158 1.53 -38.35 2.14
C LYS A 158 2.03 -38.71 0.74
N TYR A 159 3.10 -38.07 0.29
CA TYR A 159 3.74 -38.37 -0.99
C TYR A 159 4.26 -39.82 -1.04
N ALA A 160 4.87 -40.29 0.05
CA ALA A 160 5.41 -41.65 0.18
C ALA A 160 4.39 -42.77 -0.02
N LEU A 161 3.12 -42.55 0.36
CA LEU A 161 2.04 -43.53 0.22
C LEU A 161 1.80 -43.94 -1.24
N THR A 162 2.00 -43.04 -2.20
CA THR A 162 1.75 -43.29 -3.63
C THR A 162 3.03 -43.38 -4.47
N HIS A 163 4.19 -43.11 -3.87
CA HIS A 163 5.49 -43.05 -4.55
C HIS A 163 6.51 -44.04 -3.99
N GLY A 164 6.05 -45.23 -3.58
CA GLY A 164 6.93 -46.33 -3.17
C GLY A 164 7.80 -46.01 -1.95
N GLY A 165 7.29 -45.21 -1.02
CA GLY A 165 8.02 -44.80 0.19
C GLY A 165 8.95 -43.59 0.01
N ALA A 166 9.02 -43.00 -1.18
CA ALA A 166 9.81 -41.81 -1.44
C ALA A 166 9.23 -40.57 -0.76
N ARG A 167 10.09 -39.69 -0.26
CA ARG A 167 9.73 -38.47 0.46
C ARG A 167 10.28 -37.27 -0.30
N ARG A 168 9.42 -36.35 -0.72
CA ARG A 168 9.78 -35.21 -1.57
C ARG A 168 9.77 -33.89 -0.81
N TYR A 169 10.80 -33.08 -1.02
CA TYR A 169 10.95 -31.73 -0.48
C TYR A 169 11.42 -30.75 -1.56
N ASP A 170 10.58 -29.78 -1.91
CA ASP A 170 10.95 -28.75 -2.89
C ASP A 170 11.39 -27.49 -2.14
N ILE A 171 12.65 -27.10 -2.34
CA ILE A 171 13.28 -25.96 -1.68
C ILE A 171 13.79 -25.00 -2.77
N ALA A 172 13.13 -23.86 -2.85
CA ALA A 172 13.38 -22.87 -3.89
C ALA A 172 14.53 -21.93 -3.52
N THR A 173 14.51 -21.37 -2.32
CA THR A 173 15.47 -20.35 -1.89
C THR A 173 15.79 -20.44 -0.40
N VAL A 174 16.91 -19.82 -0.03
CA VAL A 174 17.28 -19.49 1.34
C VAL A 174 17.44 -17.98 1.48
N GLU A 175 16.95 -17.42 2.57
CA GLU A 175 17.09 -16.02 2.96
C GLU A 175 17.92 -15.96 4.24
N LEU A 176 19.04 -15.24 4.22
CA LEU A 176 19.90 -15.08 5.39
C LEU A 176 20.18 -13.61 5.68
N PHE A 177 19.96 -13.22 6.94
CA PHE A 177 20.21 -11.87 7.44
C PHE A 177 21.65 -11.74 7.96
N ALA A 178 22.47 -10.95 7.27
CA ALA A 178 23.82 -10.65 7.74
C ALA A 178 23.82 -9.44 8.69
N TYR A 179 24.64 -9.49 9.74
CA TYR A 179 24.82 -8.35 10.65
C TYR A 179 25.30 -7.11 9.88
N GLY A 180 24.62 -5.99 10.09
CA GLY A 180 24.90 -4.72 9.41
C GLY A 180 24.09 -4.49 8.13
N ASP A 181 23.48 -5.54 7.55
CA ASP A 181 22.58 -5.39 6.40
C ASP A 181 21.20 -4.89 6.87
N LYS A 182 20.49 -4.16 6.00
CA LYS A 182 19.13 -3.67 6.28
C LYS A 182 18.07 -4.77 6.12
N THR A 183 18.27 -5.72 5.21
CA THR A 183 17.35 -6.83 4.89
C THR A 183 18.14 -8.13 4.70
N ALA A 184 17.45 -9.27 4.76
CA ALA A 184 18.07 -10.54 4.39
C ALA A 184 18.39 -10.60 2.89
N THR A 185 19.40 -11.38 2.52
CA THR A 185 19.73 -11.66 1.12
C THR A 185 19.20 -13.03 0.74
N THR A 186 18.53 -13.12 -0.41
CA THR A 186 18.03 -14.37 -0.97
C THR A 186 19.08 -15.04 -1.84
N SER A 187 19.21 -16.35 -1.72
CA SER A 187 20.03 -17.18 -2.61
C SER A 187 19.17 -18.33 -3.13
N THR A 188 19.22 -18.54 -4.44
CA THR A 188 18.46 -19.61 -5.11
C THR A 188 19.09 -20.96 -4.84
N ILE A 189 18.25 -21.91 -4.41
CA ILE A 189 18.57 -23.33 -4.31
C ILE A 189 18.07 -24.02 -5.58
N GLY A 190 16.78 -23.85 -5.87
CA GLY A 190 16.12 -24.39 -7.05
C GLY A 190 16.25 -25.91 -7.12
N LYS A 191 15.94 -26.62 -6.02
CA LYS A 191 16.02 -28.08 -5.98
C LYS A 191 14.77 -28.74 -5.39
N SER A 192 14.41 -29.88 -5.96
CA SER A 192 13.50 -30.86 -5.39
C SER A 192 14.31 -32.06 -4.92
N TYR A 193 14.21 -32.41 -3.65
CA TYR A 193 14.92 -33.53 -3.03
C TYR A 193 13.97 -34.70 -2.81
N GLU A 194 14.32 -35.87 -3.35
CA GLU A 194 13.59 -37.11 -3.17
C GLU A 194 14.43 -38.06 -2.31
N CYS A 195 13.95 -38.31 -1.10
CA CYS A 195 14.59 -39.14 -0.09
C CYS A 195 13.93 -40.52 -0.05
N THR A 196 14.74 -41.58 0.05
CA THR A 196 14.28 -42.96 0.20
C THR A 196 15.08 -43.68 1.27
N GLY A 197 14.58 -44.83 1.73
CA GLY A 197 15.23 -45.66 2.75
C GLY A 197 15.36 -44.97 4.11
N PHE A 198 16.23 -45.53 4.94
CA PHE A 198 16.48 -45.11 6.32
C PHE A 198 17.97 -45.00 6.60
N MET A 199 18.36 -43.98 7.36
CA MET A 199 19.73 -43.87 7.87
C MET A 199 19.98 -44.97 8.90
N LYS A 200 21.24 -45.38 9.08
CA LYS A 200 21.61 -46.32 10.13
C LYS A 200 21.12 -45.82 11.50
N GLY A 201 20.52 -46.70 12.28
CA GLY A 201 19.90 -46.40 13.57
C GLY A 201 18.41 -46.05 13.50
N PHE A 202 17.84 -45.93 12.31
CA PHE A 202 16.43 -45.58 12.06
C PHE A 202 15.71 -46.65 11.24
N GLY A 203 14.38 -46.64 11.30
CA GLY A 203 13.55 -47.61 10.60
C GLY A 203 13.56 -48.99 11.27
N ALA A 204 12.98 -49.97 10.59
CA ALA A 204 12.85 -51.32 11.12
C ALA A 204 14.20 -52.05 11.27
N ASP A 205 15.10 -51.88 10.31
CA ASP A 205 16.46 -52.43 10.35
C ASP A 205 17.46 -51.33 10.75
N LYS A 206 17.77 -51.29 12.04
CA LYS A 206 18.63 -50.24 12.63
C LYS A 206 20.10 -50.41 12.29
N GLU A 207 20.54 -51.56 11.76
CA GLU A 207 21.95 -51.81 11.46
C GLU A 207 22.35 -51.41 10.04
N SER A 208 21.39 -51.34 9.13
CA SER A 208 21.61 -51.01 7.73
C SER A 208 21.46 -49.52 7.45
N ASN A 209 22.31 -48.99 6.56
CA ASN A 209 22.08 -47.68 5.94
C ASN A 209 21.53 -47.89 4.53
N THR A 210 20.25 -47.58 4.35
CA THR A 210 19.56 -47.65 3.05
C THR A 210 19.18 -46.28 2.52
N HIS A 211 19.56 -45.22 3.24
CA HIS A 211 19.15 -43.86 2.90
C HIS A 211 19.78 -43.39 1.60
N SER A 212 18.97 -42.79 0.73
CA SER A 212 19.42 -42.18 -0.51
C SER A 212 18.63 -40.91 -0.79
N VAL A 213 19.32 -39.88 -1.30
CA VAL A 213 18.73 -38.61 -1.69
C VAL A 213 19.06 -38.34 -3.16
N LYS A 214 18.03 -38.04 -3.95
CA LYS A 214 18.17 -37.53 -5.32
C LYS A 214 17.74 -36.08 -5.37
N ALA A 215 18.46 -35.25 -6.11
CA ALA A 215 18.11 -33.85 -6.30
C ALA A 215 17.77 -33.59 -7.78
N TYR A 216 16.62 -32.96 -8.00
CA TYR A 216 16.14 -32.52 -9.31
C TYR A 216 16.13 -30.99 -9.36
N SER A 217 16.32 -30.41 -10.53
CA SER A 217 16.21 -28.95 -10.69
C SER A 217 14.75 -28.50 -10.57
N LEU A 218 14.55 -27.40 -9.86
CA LEU A 218 13.28 -26.71 -9.71
C LEU A 218 13.41 -25.32 -10.36
N ASP A 219 12.45 -24.94 -11.19
CA ASP A 219 12.39 -23.60 -11.77
C ASP A 219 12.02 -22.57 -10.69
N VAL A 220 12.84 -21.55 -10.57
CA VAL A 220 12.65 -20.45 -9.62
C VAL A 220 12.67 -19.13 -10.39
N LEU A 221 11.62 -18.35 -10.23
CA LEU A 221 11.50 -17.04 -10.84
C LEU A 221 12.24 -16.00 -10.00
N ASP A 222 13.28 -15.41 -10.58
CA ASP A 222 14.02 -14.31 -9.96
C ASP A 222 13.35 -12.97 -10.30
N ILE A 223 12.94 -12.22 -9.28
CA ILE A 223 12.31 -10.90 -9.42
C ILE A 223 12.85 -9.90 -8.41
N GLU A 224 12.81 -8.62 -8.79
CA GLU A 224 13.10 -7.50 -7.90
C GLU A 224 11.79 -6.86 -7.42
N LEU A 225 11.61 -6.79 -6.10
CA LEU A 225 10.45 -6.18 -5.46
C LEU A 225 10.71 -4.71 -5.13
N ASN A 226 9.73 -3.87 -5.43
CA ASN A 226 9.73 -2.45 -5.08
C ASN A 226 8.39 -2.09 -4.45
N HIS A 227 8.39 -1.27 -3.40
CA HIS A 227 7.16 -0.81 -2.73
C HIS A 227 6.60 0.45 -3.39
N THR A 228 5.27 0.60 -3.31
CA THR A 228 4.56 1.86 -3.52
C THR A 228 3.25 1.81 -2.74
N PHE A 229 2.58 2.95 -2.59
CA PHE A 229 1.32 3.05 -1.87
C PHE A 229 0.37 4.04 -2.55
N PHE A 230 -0.90 4.01 -2.16
CA PHE A 230 -1.85 5.02 -2.57
C PHE A 230 -2.80 5.38 -1.43
N ARG A 231 -3.12 6.66 -1.33
CA ARG A 231 -4.14 7.17 -0.41
C ARG A 231 -5.10 8.08 -1.20
N PRO A 232 -6.41 7.91 -1.05
CA PRO A 232 -7.38 8.90 -1.52
C PRO A 232 -7.12 10.29 -0.92
N ASP A 233 -7.62 11.32 -1.60
CA ASP A 233 -7.50 12.70 -1.10
C ASP A 233 -8.34 12.90 0.18
N GLY A 234 -9.54 12.32 0.23
CA GLY A 234 -10.48 12.40 1.35
C GLY A 234 -10.25 11.37 2.46
N THR A 235 -11.13 11.41 3.46
CA THR A 235 -11.06 10.58 4.67
C THR A 235 -11.90 9.30 4.52
N ASN A 236 -11.57 8.25 5.28
CA ASN A 236 -12.36 7.01 5.38
C ASN A 236 -13.33 7.00 6.57
N TYR A 237 -13.41 8.09 7.35
CA TYR A 237 -14.27 8.20 8.53
C TYR A 237 -15.45 9.16 8.32
N GLY A 238 -16.66 8.72 8.65
CA GLY A 238 -17.91 9.46 8.48
C GLY A 238 -18.01 10.76 9.30
N ASN A 239 -18.24 11.86 8.56
CA ASN A 239 -18.98 13.12 8.80
C ASN A 239 -18.95 13.87 10.15
N PHE A 240 -18.39 13.36 11.26
CA PHE A 240 -18.37 14.11 12.54
C PHE A 240 -16.97 14.25 13.14
N ALA A 241 -16.04 13.33 12.83
CA ALA A 241 -14.71 13.31 13.48
C ALA A 241 -13.58 13.94 12.66
N ALA A 242 -13.66 13.94 11.32
CA ALA A 242 -12.55 14.46 10.52
C ALA A 242 -12.44 16.00 10.57
N GLU A 243 -13.58 16.68 10.71
CA GLU A 243 -13.68 18.12 10.49
C GLU A 243 -13.59 18.96 11.77
N TYR A 244 -14.12 18.48 12.91
CA TYR A 244 -14.03 19.24 14.18
C TYR A 244 -12.67 19.15 14.84
N PHE A 245 -11.82 18.26 14.34
CA PHE A 245 -10.73 17.78 15.16
C PHE A 245 -9.37 17.70 14.48
N TYR A 246 -9.23 18.24 13.26
CA TYR A 246 -7.95 18.31 12.56
C TYR A 246 -7.25 16.94 12.41
N GLN A 247 -8.05 15.88 12.34
CA GLN A 247 -7.59 14.52 12.11
C GLN A 247 -8.13 14.04 10.78
N SER A 248 -7.23 13.56 9.94
CA SER A 248 -7.63 12.76 8.79
C SER A 248 -7.27 11.31 9.04
N SER A 249 -8.18 10.44 8.65
CA SER A 249 -7.95 9.03 8.54
C SER A 249 -8.14 8.68 7.08
N LYS A 250 -7.11 8.20 6.40
CA LYS A 250 -7.19 7.81 4.99
C LYS A 250 -7.05 6.30 4.88
N ASP A 251 -7.77 5.70 3.94
CA ASP A 251 -7.39 4.36 3.50
C ASP A 251 -6.01 4.45 2.82
N GLN A 252 -5.14 3.51 3.16
CA GLN A 252 -3.83 3.34 2.55
C GLN A 252 -3.78 1.97 1.90
N LEU A 253 -3.53 1.95 0.60
CA LEU A 253 -3.38 0.73 -0.18
C LEU A 253 -1.89 0.51 -0.45
N ASP A 254 -1.32 -0.51 0.16
CA ASP A 254 0.10 -0.87 0.02
C ASP A 254 0.29 -1.91 -1.07
N SER A 255 1.32 -1.66 -1.87
CA SER A 255 1.57 -2.35 -3.12
C SER A 255 3.03 -2.70 -3.28
N VAL A 256 3.30 -3.79 -3.97
CA VAL A 256 4.59 -3.97 -4.61
C VAL A 256 4.46 -4.06 -6.12
N TYR A 257 5.52 -3.67 -6.80
CA TYR A 257 5.64 -3.86 -8.24
C TYR A 257 6.93 -4.57 -8.59
N PHE A 258 6.86 -5.37 -9.65
CA PHE A 258 7.97 -6.16 -10.16
C PHE A 258 7.77 -6.39 -11.66
N SER A 259 8.87 -6.68 -12.37
CA SER A 259 8.84 -7.03 -13.79
C SER A 259 8.64 -8.54 -13.94
N PHE A 260 7.79 -8.95 -14.89
CA PHE A 260 7.49 -10.35 -15.16
C PHE A 260 7.72 -10.66 -16.65
N PRO A 261 8.44 -11.75 -17.01
CA PRO A 261 8.79 -12.03 -18.40
C PRO A 261 7.58 -12.28 -19.30
N ASN A 262 7.53 -11.60 -20.46
CA ASN A 262 6.44 -11.73 -21.42
C ASN A 262 6.35 -13.14 -22.04
N GLU A 263 7.48 -13.85 -22.10
CA GLU A 263 7.52 -15.24 -22.55
C GLU A 263 6.67 -16.14 -21.64
N LEU A 264 6.81 -16.01 -20.32
CA LEU A 264 6.01 -16.78 -19.35
C LEU A 264 4.52 -16.42 -19.44
N ILE A 265 4.19 -15.15 -19.66
CA ILE A 265 2.80 -14.72 -19.89
C ILE A 265 2.23 -15.39 -21.14
N LYS A 266 3.01 -15.46 -22.22
CA LYS A 266 2.58 -16.09 -23.48
C LYS A 266 2.32 -17.59 -23.30
N TYR A 267 3.18 -18.28 -22.55
CA TYR A 267 3.06 -19.73 -22.34
C TYR A 267 2.01 -20.11 -21.30
N TYR A 268 2.06 -19.49 -20.11
CA TYR A 268 1.27 -19.87 -18.94
C TYR A 268 0.11 -18.91 -18.63
N GLY A 269 -0.02 -17.81 -19.38
CA GLY A 269 -1.07 -16.80 -19.18
C GLY A 269 -0.71 -15.76 -18.12
N GLY A 270 -1.68 -14.89 -17.81
CA GLY A 270 -1.51 -13.84 -16.81
C GLY A 270 -1.36 -14.39 -15.39
N ILE A 271 -0.84 -13.56 -14.48
CA ILE A 271 -0.77 -13.90 -13.06
C ILE A 271 -2.19 -14.02 -12.51
N TRP A 272 -2.49 -15.17 -11.92
CA TRP A 272 -3.79 -15.48 -11.30
C TRP A 272 -3.73 -15.44 -9.78
N LYS A 273 -2.62 -15.84 -9.16
CA LYS A 273 -2.49 -15.89 -7.70
C LYS A 273 -1.06 -15.58 -7.28
N ILE A 274 -0.90 -14.89 -6.15
CA ILE A 274 0.38 -14.63 -5.49
C ILE A 274 0.27 -15.08 -4.03
N ASP A 275 1.21 -15.92 -3.60
CA ASP A 275 1.41 -16.26 -2.18
C ASP A 275 2.57 -15.38 -1.67
N ALA A 276 2.33 -14.60 -0.61
CA ALA A 276 3.30 -13.64 -0.06
C ALA A 276 3.28 -13.64 1.48
N GLY A 277 4.23 -12.95 2.11
CA GLY A 277 4.19 -12.77 3.55
C GLY A 277 5.02 -11.59 4.04
N PHE A 278 4.73 -11.12 5.25
CA PHE A 278 5.32 -9.94 5.88
C PHE A 278 5.05 -9.93 7.39
N VAL A 279 5.74 -9.06 8.13
CA VAL A 279 5.31 -8.65 9.49
C VAL A 279 4.74 -7.24 9.43
N LYS A 280 3.47 -7.08 9.80
CA LYS A 280 2.84 -5.76 9.89
C LYS A 280 2.98 -5.16 11.29
N LEU A 281 3.29 -3.87 11.36
CA LEU A 281 3.50 -3.11 12.60
C LEU A 281 2.79 -1.76 12.51
N LYS A 282 2.19 -1.29 13.60
CA LYS A 282 1.60 0.06 13.67
C LYS A 282 2.61 0.98 14.31
N THR A 283 2.95 2.08 13.65
CA THR A 283 3.94 3.03 14.19
C THR A 283 3.40 3.75 15.43
N ARG A 284 4.34 4.12 16.31
CA ARG A 284 4.15 5.24 17.24
C ARG A 284 3.92 6.57 16.53
N PRO A 285 3.23 7.57 17.13
CA PRO A 285 3.01 8.84 16.48
C PRO A 285 4.32 9.44 16.02
N ILE A 286 4.34 9.78 14.75
CA ILE A 286 5.44 10.39 14.04
C ILE A 286 5.23 11.88 14.13
N VAL A 287 5.90 12.53 15.09
CA VAL A 287 5.75 13.97 15.35
C VAL A 287 6.68 14.74 14.43
N ILE A 288 6.12 15.70 13.70
CA ILE A 288 6.82 16.57 12.77
C ILE A 288 6.58 18.01 13.20
N THR A 289 7.66 18.78 13.32
CA THR A 289 7.62 20.20 13.71
C THR A 289 8.47 21.04 12.77
N SER A 290 7.97 22.22 12.39
CA SER A 290 8.76 23.25 11.71
C SER A 290 9.37 24.27 12.69
N THR A 291 9.13 24.13 13.99
CA THR A 291 9.64 25.02 15.02
C THR A 291 10.98 24.50 15.57
N LYS A 292 12.08 25.11 15.15
CA LYS A 292 13.44 24.73 15.58
C LYS A 292 13.60 24.69 17.10
N GLU A 293 13.08 25.69 17.82
CA GLU A 293 13.17 25.76 19.28
C GLU A 293 12.46 24.57 19.96
N VAL A 294 11.27 24.20 19.46
CA VAL A 294 10.50 23.06 19.96
C VAL A 294 11.29 21.78 19.70
N TYR A 295 11.81 21.59 18.50
CA TYR A 295 12.63 20.43 18.15
C TYR A 295 13.86 20.29 19.06
N GLU A 296 14.71 21.32 19.13
CA GLU A 296 15.98 21.28 19.87
C GLU A 296 15.79 21.02 21.37
N LYS A 297 14.66 21.46 21.94
CA LYS A 297 14.32 21.21 23.34
C LYS A 297 13.67 19.84 23.54
N ALA A 298 12.74 19.42 22.67
CA ALA A 298 12.03 18.15 22.81
C ALA A 298 12.92 16.93 22.49
N ILE A 299 13.82 17.04 21.52
CA ILE A 299 14.68 15.92 21.08
C ILE A 299 15.61 15.40 22.18
N LYS A 300 15.88 16.20 23.21
CA LYS A 300 16.66 15.80 24.40
C LYS A 300 15.93 14.76 25.26
N TYR A 301 14.61 14.69 25.14
CA TYR A 301 13.73 13.79 25.90
C TYR A 301 13.05 12.73 25.03
N ALA A 302 13.18 12.82 23.70
CA ALA A 302 12.66 11.81 22.78
C ALA A 302 13.22 10.41 23.13
N GLY A 303 12.34 9.43 23.19
CA GLY A 303 12.63 8.06 23.61
C GLY A 303 12.70 7.82 25.13
N ARG A 304 12.55 8.84 25.99
CA ARG A 304 12.72 8.66 27.45
C ARG A 304 11.39 8.49 28.19
N SER A 305 11.36 7.50 29.08
CA SER A 305 10.29 7.31 30.06
C SER A 305 10.28 8.43 31.12
N GLU A 306 11.45 8.86 31.60
CA GLU A 306 11.60 9.99 32.53
C GLU A 306 11.86 11.32 31.81
N ARG A 307 10.95 12.29 32.00
CA ARG A 307 10.90 13.53 31.20
C ARG A 307 11.17 14.80 32.00
N GLY A 308 11.36 14.68 33.32
CA GLY A 308 11.84 15.72 34.23
C GLY A 308 11.18 17.10 34.05
N ASN A 309 12.00 18.15 34.06
CA ASN A 309 11.58 19.55 33.88
C ASN A 309 11.48 19.95 32.38
N CYS A 310 11.06 19.05 31.49
CA CYS A 310 10.90 19.40 30.08
C CYS A 310 9.91 20.57 29.94
N SER A 311 10.37 21.69 29.40
CA SER A 311 9.56 22.89 29.22
C SER A 311 8.71 22.86 27.95
N VAL A 312 8.91 21.87 27.08
CA VAL A 312 8.14 21.73 25.84
C VAL A 312 6.88 20.93 26.11
N LYS A 313 5.75 21.47 25.67
CA LYS A 313 4.49 20.76 25.57
C LYS A 313 4.16 20.58 24.10
N ILE A 314 3.85 19.35 23.70
CA ILE A 314 3.30 19.05 22.38
C ILE A 314 2.02 18.27 22.64
N GLN A 315 0.90 18.78 22.15
CA GLN A 315 -0.41 18.24 22.47
C GLN A 315 -1.31 18.33 21.24
N SER A 316 -2.11 17.29 21.03
CA SER A 316 -3.23 17.40 20.10
C SER A 316 -4.20 18.49 20.54
N THR A 317 -4.79 19.17 19.57
CA THR A 317 -5.78 20.25 19.77
C THR A 317 -7.16 19.73 20.20
N TYR A 318 -7.29 18.42 20.39
CA TYR A 318 -8.56 17.70 20.57
C TYR A 318 -9.27 17.89 21.93
N PRO A 319 -10.61 18.01 21.93
CA PRO A 319 -11.42 17.92 23.14
C PRO A 319 -11.59 16.46 23.62
N LYS A 320 -11.73 16.31 24.95
CA LYS A 320 -11.86 15.09 25.77
C LYS A 320 -12.74 13.94 25.22
N LYS A 321 -13.73 14.24 24.36
CA LYS A 321 -14.72 13.28 23.80
C LYS A 321 -14.14 12.26 22.80
N LEU A 322 -13.12 12.59 21.99
CA LEU A 322 -12.49 11.57 21.12
C LEU A 322 -11.68 10.57 21.96
N GLY A 323 -10.98 11.07 22.98
CA GLY A 323 -10.33 10.22 23.96
C GLY A 323 -11.33 9.21 24.53
N GLU A 324 -12.54 9.64 24.89
CA GLU A 324 -13.60 8.75 25.36
C GLU A 324 -14.09 7.75 24.29
N MET A 325 -14.24 8.14 23.02
CA MET A 325 -14.59 7.22 21.93
C MET A 325 -13.51 6.16 21.63
N VAL A 326 -12.24 6.58 21.56
CA VAL A 326 -11.08 5.69 21.38
C VAL A 326 -11.01 4.69 22.54
N LEU A 327 -11.25 5.16 23.77
CA LEU A 327 -11.29 4.32 24.97
C LEU A 327 -12.49 3.35 25.02
N ASN A 328 -13.63 3.75 24.46
CA ASN A 328 -14.85 2.93 24.44
C ASN A 328 -14.72 1.68 23.56
N ASN A 329 -13.81 1.69 22.58
CA ASN A 329 -13.48 0.54 21.74
C ASN A 329 -12.46 -0.42 22.39
N LEU A 330 -11.73 0.02 23.42
CA LEU A 330 -10.75 -0.79 24.17
C LEU A 330 -11.43 -1.57 25.32
N LYS A 331 -12.50 -2.32 25.02
CA LYS A 331 -13.22 -3.11 26.05
C LYS A 331 -12.29 -4.21 26.59
N GLY A 332 -12.14 -4.28 27.92
CA GLY A 332 -11.31 -5.30 28.60
C GLY A 332 -10.01 -4.78 29.22
N TYR A 333 -9.59 -3.55 28.93
CA TYR A 333 -8.39 -2.95 29.52
C TYR A 333 -8.66 -2.20 30.82
N SER A 334 -7.66 -2.18 31.70
CA SER A 334 -7.67 -1.34 32.90
C SER A 334 -7.72 0.15 32.52
N ASN A 335 -8.20 0.98 33.43
CA ASN A 335 -8.33 2.42 33.19
C ASN A 335 -6.97 3.11 32.99
N GLU A 336 -5.92 2.56 33.57
CA GLU A 336 -4.55 3.04 33.47
C GLU A 336 -4.00 2.81 32.06
N VAL A 337 -4.11 1.58 31.54
CA VAL A 337 -3.66 1.24 30.18
C VAL A 337 -4.43 2.04 29.13
N LYS A 338 -5.74 2.20 29.37
CA LYS A 338 -6.61 3.07 28.59
C LYS A 338 -6.09 4.51 28.55
N ALA A 339 -5.84 5.12 29.70
CA ALA A 339 -5.36 6.49 29.79
C ALA A 339 -4.00 6.67 29.09
N GLU A 340 -3.11 5.69 29.22
CA GLU A 340 -1.80 5.68 28.56
C GLU A 340 -1.94 5.60 27.04
N LEU A 341 -2.72 4.63 26.52
CA LEU A 341 -3.01 4.50 25.09
C LEU A 341 -3.66 5.75 24.52
N ARG A 342 -4.61 6.37 25.24
CA ARG A 342 -5.22 7.64 24.83
C ARG A 342 -4.17 8.75 24.72
N ASN A 343 -3.34 8.92 25.74
CA ASN A 343 -2.33 9.99 25.74
C ASN A 343 -1.30 9.78 24.61
N TYR A 344 -0.99 8.52 24.34
CA TYR A 344 -0.12 8.09 23.27
C TYR A 344 -0.74 8.40 21.89
N LEU A 345 -2.00 8.02 21.64
CA LEU A 345 -2.70 8.30 20.37
C LEU A 345 -2.92 9.80 20.13
N LEU A 346 -3.14 10.57 21.19
CA LEU A 346 -3.35 12.02 21.13
C LEU A 346 -2.07 12.84 21.26
N CYS A 347 -0.89 12.20 21.30
CA CYS A 347 0.41 12.85 21.44
C CYS A 347 0.43 13.87 22.59
N ASN A 348 0.35 13.43 23.84
CA ASN A 348 0.39 14.34 25.00
C ASN A 348 1.79 14.35 25.64
N PHE A 349 2.70 15.17 25.13
CA PHE A 349 4.06 15.34 25.63
C PHE A 349 4.15 16.54 26.59
N PRO A 350 4.84 16.43 27.75
CA PRO A 350 5.72 15.34 28.17
C PRO A 350 5.02 14.28 29.04
N SER A 351 3.69 14.11 28.99
CA SER A 351 3.03 13.03 29.75
C SER A 351 3.28 11.65 29.12
N THR A 352 3.55 11.59 27.82
CA THR A 352 3.88 10.39 27.06
C THR A 352 5.18 10.57 26.27
N PRO A 353 5.97 9.50 26.09
CA PRO A 353 7.20 9.58 25.34
C PRO A 353 6.91 9.74 23.84
N ILE A 354 7.67 10.63 23.20
CA ILE A 354 7.72 10.73 21.74
C ILE A 354 8.92 9.92 21.28
N TYR A 355 8.69 8.94 20.42
CA TYR A 355 9.74 8.08 19.87
C TYR A 355 10.19 8.51 18.48
N TYR A 356 9.29 9.14 17.72
CA TYR A 356 9.59 9.73 16.41
C TYR A 356 9.43 11.24 16.51
N LEU A 357 10.52 11.98 16.30
CA LEU A 357 10.51 13.43 16.26
C LEU A 357 11.37 13.92 15.10
N PHE A 358 10.74 14.58 14.14
CA PHE A 358 11.35 15.09 12.93
C PHE A 358 11.21 16.61 12.86
N TYR A 359 12.23 17.24 12.28
CA TYR A 359 12.25 18.66 11.98
C TYR A 359 12.19 18.83 10.46
N THR A 360 11.38 19.77 9.95
CA THR A 360 11.20 19.96 8.50
C THR A 360 12.49 20.44 7.80
N GLY A 361 13.45 20.98 8.55
CA GLY A 361 14.87 20.91 8.22
C GLY A 361 15.40 21.78 7.09
N ASN A 362 14.54 22.35 6.26
CA ASN A 362 14.96 23.09 5.07
C ASN A 362 14.55 24.55 5.21
N GLU A 363 15.48 25.49 5.13
CA GLU A 363 15.13 26.86 4.76
C GLU A 363 14.83 26.85 3.25
N THR A 364 13.65 27.28 2.84
CA THR A 364 13.33 27.54 1.43
C THR A 364 14.28 28.62 0.90
N ALA A 365 14.27 28.85 -0.42
CA ALA A 365 15.17 29.82 -1.05
C ALA A 365 15.04 31.26 -0.48
N ASP A 366 13.94 31.57 0.21
CA ASP A 366 13.72 32.87 0.87
C ASP A 366 14.11 32.88 2.37
N GLY A 367 14.67 31.78 2.89
CA GLY A 367 15.06 31.64 4.29
C GLY A 367 13.94 31.18 5.24
N SER A 368 12.70 31.00 4.75
CA SER A 368 11.61 30.46 5.56
C SER A 368 11.71 28.95 5.71
N VAL A 369 11.40 28.38 6.87
CA VAL A 369 11.27 26.93 7.02
C VAL A 369 9.87 26.54 6.55
N PRO A 370 9.67 25.51 5.69
CA PRO A 370 8.34 25.12 5.28
C PRO A 370 7.53 24.74 6.52
N TYR A 371 6.30 25.25 6.56
CA TYR A 371 5.33 24.89 7.57
C TYR A 371 5.13 23.37 7.58
N ALA A 372 4.93 22.80 8.77
CA ALA A 372 4.74 21.36 8.87
C ALA A 372 3.50 20.91 8.08
N LYS A 373 2.46 21.76 7.97
CA LYS A 373 1.28 21.48 7.13
C LYS A 373 1.56 21.31 5.63
N ASP A 374 2.73 21.75 5.15
CA ASP A 374 3.13 21.65 3.73
C ASP A 374 4.27 20.63 3.53
N PHE A 375 4.72 19.99 4.61
CA PHE A 375 5.88 19.10 4.59
C PHE A 375 5.47 17.63 4.64
N THR A 376 5.85 16.88 3.61
CA THR A 376 5.76 15.41 3.58
C THR A 376 7.11 14.80 3.97
N LEU A 377 7.12 13.96 5.01
CA LEU A 377 8.31 13.18 5.36
C LEU A 377 8.36 11.93 4.48
N SER A 378 9.44 11.76 3.72
CA SER A 378 9.58 10.62 2.83
C SER A 378 9.68 9.27 3.57
N ALA A 379 9.18 8.22 2.93
CA ALA A 379 9.31 6.84 3.36
C ALA A 379 10.76 6.44 3.64
N GLU A 380 11.69 6.88 2.78
CA GLU A 380 13.12 6.60 2.91
C GLU A 380 13.69 7.19 4.22
N ASN A 381 13.38 8.46 4.53
CA ASN A 381 13.84 9.12 5.75
C ASN A 381 13.23 8.49 7.00
N LEU A 382 11.96 8.09 6.93
CA LEU A 382 11.31 7.39 8.04
C LEU A 382 11.92 6.00 8.25
N LEU A 383 12.14 5.24 7.19
CA LEU A 383 12.72 3.90 7.26
C LEU A 383 14.17 3.96 7.76
N ASP A 384 14.96 4.94 7.30
CA ASP A 384 16.32 5.16 7.83
C ASP A 384 16.31 5.52 9.32
N TYR A 385 15.34 6.33 9.76
CA TYR A 385 15.14 6.61 11.18
C TYR A 385 14.84 5.32 11.97
N ILE A 386 13.97 4.45 11.46
CA ILE A 386 13.62 3.17 12.12
C ILE A 386 14.87 2.30 12.31
N TYR A 387 15.70 2.17 11.28
CA TYR A 387 16.93 1.38 11.36
C TYR A 387 17.99 2.01 12.28
N ASN A 388 18.08 3.33 12.34
CA ASN A 388 19.11 4.06 13.08
C ASN A 388 18.67 4.49 14.48
N TYR A 389 17.43 4.22 14.89
CA TYR A 389 16.92 4.57 16.20
C TYR A 389 17.65 3.83 17.32
N LYS A 390 18.31 4.58 18.20
CA LYS A 390 19.12 4.05 19.32
C LYS A 390 18.81 4.73 20.66
N ARG A 391 17.70 5.47 20.76
CA ARG A 391 17.40 6.30 21.94
C ARG A 391 16.85 5.49 23.11
N SER A 392 16.12 4.40 22.83
CA SER A 392 15.52 3.54 23.85
C SER A 392 15.20 2.14 23.30
N TYR A 393 15.11 1.18 24.20
CA TYR A 393 14.71 -0.21 23.91
C TYR A 393 13.88 -0.76 25.08
N ASP A 394 13.03 0.09 25.67
CA ASP A 394 12.29 -0.21 26.89
C ASP A 394 11.31 -1.38 26.67
N ALA A 395 10.70 -1.45 25.47
CA ALA A 395 9.88 -2.57 25.00
C ALA A 395 10.70 -3.70 24.33
N GLY A 396 12.03 -3.61 24.34
CA GLY A 396 12.94 -4.56 23.71
C GLY A 396 13.16 -4.33 22.20
N LYS A 397 13.64 -5.36 21.50
CA LYS A 397 13.92 -5.35 20.06
C LYS A 397 12.95 -6.26 19.30
N LEU A 398 12.69 -5.94 18.04
CA LEU A 398 12.01 -6.86 17.13
C LEU A 398 12.91 -8.10 16.91
N ASN A 399 12.29 -9.28 16.79
CA ASN A 399 13.03 -10.52 16.52
C ASN A 399 13.20 -10.81 15.01
N ILE A 400 12.80 -9.89 14.14
CA ILE A 400 12.85 -10.07 12.68
C ILE A 400 14.23 -9.67 12.18
N LYS A 401 14.72 -8.51 12.62
CA LYS A 401 16.00 -7.94 12.26
C LYS A 401 16.78 -7.60 13.52
N ASP A 402 18.10 -7.62 13.44
CA ASP A 402 18.90 -7.21 14.58
C ASP A 402 18.81 -5.69 14.77
N GLY A 403 18.28 -5.26 15.92
CA GLY A 403 18.45 -3.89 16.40
C GLY A 403 17.28 -2.91 16.20
N ILE A 404 16.18 -3.29 15.57
CA ILE A 404 15.00 -2.40 15.50
C ILE A 404 14.30 -2.36 16.86
N SER A 405 14.13 -1.17 17.42
CA SER A 405 13.47 -0.98 18.72
C SER A 405 11.95 -1.21 18.61
N LYS A 406 11.41 -2.02 19.52
CA LYS A 406 9.96 -2.17 19.70
C LYS A 406 9.30 -0.89 20.19
N ASP A 407 10.07 0.03 20.75
CA ASP A 407 9.55 1.32 21.21
C ASP A 407 8.97 2.18 20.09
N LEU A 408 9.31 1.87 18.84
CA LEU A 408 8.81 2.56 17.67
C LEU A 408 7.40 2.11 17.24
N PHE A 409 6.83 1.08 17.87
CA PHE A 409 5.56 0.48 17.43
C PHE A 409 4.56 0.28 18.59
N ILE A 410 3.29 0.08 18.22
CA ILE A 410 2.24 -0.32 19.16
C ILE A 410 2.24 -1.83 19.31
N PHE A 411 2.31 -2.30 20.55
CA PHE A 411 2.00 -3.66 20.94
C PHE A 411 0.87 -3.60 21.96
N SER A 412 -0.35 -3.95 21.54
CA SER A 412 -1.50 -4.18 22.42
C SER A 412 -2.24 -5.42 21.96
N PRO A 413 -2.92 -6.14 22.87
CA PRO A 413 -3.74 -7.30 22.52
C PRO A 413 -4.72 -7.11 21.34
N GLU A 414 -5.29 -5.92 21.07
CA GLU A 414 -6.11 -5.73 19.86
C GLU A 414 -5.28 -5.77 18.58
N TYR A 415 -4.16 -5.04 18.55
CA TYR A 415 -3.26 -5.06 17.41
C TYR A 415 -2.69 -6.47 17.21
N GLU A 416 -2.31 -7.17 18.28
CA GLU A 416 -1.82 -8.54 18.20
C GLU A 416 -2.89 -9.52 17.70
N LYS A 417 -4.15 -9.36 18.13
CA LYS A 417 -5.29 -10.15 17.62
C LYS A 417 -5.51 -9.94 16.13
N ASP A 418 -5.27 -8.72 15.66
CA ASP A 418 -5.32 -8.39 14.23
C ASP A 418 -4.05 -8.82 13.49
N GLY A 419 -3.09 -9.50 14.14
CA GLY A 419 -1.87 -10.04 13.53
C GLY A 419 -0.69 -9.07 13.47
N TYR A 420 -0.73 -7.93 14.17
CA TYR A 420 0.41 -7.03 14.27
C TYR A 420 1.52 -7.64 15.12
N GLY A 421 2.77 -7.44 14.69
CA GLY A 421 3.96 -8.00 15.34
C GLY A 421 4.21 -9.49 15.04
N GLN A 422 3.33 -10.13 14.27
CA GLN A 422 3.43 -11.53 13.88
C GLN A 422 3.67 -11.66 12.38
N TYR A 423 4.40 -12.71 11.97
CA TYR A 423 4.55 -13.04 10.57
C TYR A 423 3.21 -13.54 10.00
N THR A 424 2.76 -12.89 8.94
CA THR A 424 1.52 -13.21 8.24
C THR A 424 1.86 -13.71 6.85
N SER A 425 1.35 -14.90 6.50
CA SER A 425 1.32 -15.39 5.13
C SER A 425 -0.06 -15.11 4.54
N ILE A 426 -0.09 -14.60 3.31
CA ILE A 426 -1.31 -14.28 2.57
C ILE A 426 -1.30 -14.98 1.21
N GLN A 427 -2.51 -15.23 0.72
CA GLN A 427 -2.77 -15.72 -0.62
C GLN A 427 -3.81 -14.79 -1.25
N ILE A 428 -3.46 -14.21 -2.39
CA ILE A 428 -4.32 -13.25 -3.11
C ILE A 428 -4.44 -13.69 -4.56
N LYS A 429 -5.65 -13.65 -5.08
CA LYS A 429 -6.00 -13.97 -6.46
C LYS A 429 -6.29 -12.71 -7.27
N ALA A 430 -6.25 -12.84 -8.60
CA ALA A 430 -6.45 -11.73 -9.51
C ALA A 430 -7.89 -11.17 -9.50
N ASP A 431 -8.86 -11.98 -9.07
CA ASP A 431 -10.26 -11.58 -8.86
C ASP A 431 -10.53 -10.97 -7.48
N ASP A 432 -9.56 -11.00 -6.56
CA ASP A 432 -9.66 -10.25 -5.31
C ASP A 432 -9.61 -8.75 -5.62
N THR A 433 -10.44 -7.98 -4.91
CA THR A 433 -10.54 -6.53 -5.12
C THR A 433 -10.54 -5.77 -3.81
N TYR A 434 -10.10 -4.51 -3.89
CA TYR A 434 -10.11 -3.56 -2.79
C TYR A 434 -11.13 -2.45 -3.04
N THR A 435 -11.59 -1.86 -1.94
CA THR A 435 -12.37 -0.62 -1.95
C THR A 435 -11.68 0.40 -1.06
N LEU A 436 -11.38 1.59 -1.61
CA LEU A 436 -10.86 2.71 -0.83
C LEU A 436 -11.95 3.76 -0.69
N GLU A 437 -12.33 4.06 0.54
CA GLU A 437 -13.30 5.10 0.86
C GLU A 437 -12.66 6.48 0.70
N ASN A 438 -13.41 7.41 0.12
CA ASN A 438 -12.98 8.77 -0.18
C ASN A 438 -14.11 9.75 0.16
N LEU A 439 -14.24 10.06 1.44
CA LEU A 439 -15.17 11.08 1.90
C LEU A 439 -14.49 12.45 1.82
N SER A 440 -15.06 13.35 1.03
CA SER A 440 -14.58 14.73 0.89
C SER A 440 -15.67 15.73 1.24
N ARG A 441 -15.30 16.84 1.89
CA ARG A 441 -16.25 17.93 2.16
C ARG A 441 -16.59 18.66 0.85
N VAL A 442 -17.87 18.83 0.57
CA VAL A 442 -18.34 19.70 -0.50
C VAL A 442 -18.18 21.15 -0.04
N LYS A 443 -17.41 21.94 -0.78
CA LYS A 443 -17.18 23.35 -0.47
C LYS A 443 -18.36 24.19 -0.95
N HIS A 444 -19.07 24.83 -0.02
CA HIS A 444 -20.18 25.75 -0.29
C HIS A 444 -19.80 27.21 -0.01
N TRP A 445 -20.41 28.14 -0.74
CA TRP A 445 -20.13 29.57 -0.58
C TRP A 445 -20.52 30.14 0.78
N TYR A 446 -21.44 29.48 1.50
CA TYR A 446 -21.94 29.87 2.82
C TYR A 446 -21.28 29.13 3.99
N ASP A 447 -20.30 28.27 3.73
CA ASP A 447 -19.58 27.52 4.79
C ASP A 447 -18.94 28.46 5.84
N PHE A 448 -18.62 29.71 5.46
CA PHE A 448 -18.08 30.72 6.38
C PHE A 448 -19.09 31.21 7.44
N LEU A 449 -20.40 31.13 7.16
CA LEU A 449 -21.47 31.52 8.09
C LEU A 449 -21.68 30.46 9.16
N ASP A 450 -21.18 29.26 8.92
CA ASP A 450 -21.35 28.12 9.77
C ASP A 450 -20.18 27.98 10.75
N ALA A 451 -20.15 28.89 11.73
CA ALA A 451 -19.14 28.87 12.81
C ALA A 451 -19.11 27.51 13.56
N PHE A 452 -20.17 26.71 13.43
CA PHE A 452 -20.35 25.43 14.09
C PHE A 452 -20.45 24.24 13.12
N ASN A 453 -20.18 24.37 11.81
CA ASN A 453 -20.32 23.30 10.79
C ASN A 453 -21.63 22.48 10.86
N LEU A 454 -22.76 23.09 11.26
CA LEU A 454 -24.08 22.46 11.32
C LEU A 454 -24.71 22.14 9.94
N SER A 455 -24.10 22.60 8.84
CA SER A 455 -24.57 22.48 7.46
C SER A 455 -23.52 21.91 6.49
N ALA A 456 -22.42 21.35 7.01
CA ALA A 456 -21.37 20.74 6.21
C ALA A 456 -21.92 19.53 5.42
N GLU A 457 -21.82 19.62 4.09
CA GLU A 457 -22.19 18.53 3.18
C GLU A 457 -20.95 17.77 2.75
N TYR A 458 -21.08 16.46 2.62
CA TYR A 458 -19.98 15.57 2.25
C TYR A 458 -20.33 14.77 1.00
N GLN A 459 -19.38 14.71 0.08
CA GLN A 459 -19.42 13.78 -1.04
C GLN A 459 -18.65 12.52 -0.62
N SER A 460 -19.37 11.41 -0.56
CA SER A 460 -18.77 10.09 -0.42
C SER A 460 -18.52 9.54 -1.82
N ASP A 461 -17.26 9.54 -2.22
CA ASP A 461 -16.80 8.73 -3.34
C ASP A 461 -16.08 7.51 -2.80
N ALA A 462 -16.00 6.45 -3.60
CA ALA A 462 -15.16 5.29 -3.26
C ALA A 462 -14.52 4.76 -4.54
N TYR A 463 -13.25 4.41 -4.44
CA TYR A 463 -12.56 3.67 -5.48
C TYR A 463 -12.91 2.20 -5.28
N ARG A 464 -13.81 1.65 -6.11
CA ARG A 464 -14.31 0.28 -6.00
C ARG A 464 -13.69 -0.62 -7.05
N ASN A 465 -13.69 -1.92 -6.78
CA ASN A 465 -13.21 -2.97 -7.70
C ASN A 465 -11.74 -2.79 -8.12
N ILE A 466 -10.90 -2.28 -7.21
CA ILE A 466 -9.46 -2.15 -7.47
C ILE A 466 -8.87 -3.56 -7.50
N GLN A 467 -8.43 -4.02 -8.67
CA GLN A 467 -7.88 -5.36 -8.82
C GLN A 467 -6.60 -5.54 -8.01
N ALA A 468 -6.51 -6.64 -7.28
CA ALA A 468 -5.36 -6.92 -6.44
C ALA A 468 -4.08 -7.18 -7.24
N ILE A 469 -4.20 -7.75 -8.44
CA ILE A 469 -3.07 -8.05 -9.33
C ILE A 469 -3.35 -7.42 -10.69
N THR A 470 -2.59 -6.38 -11.03
CA THR A 470 -2.84 -5.58 -12.25
C THR A 470 -1.56 -5.43 -13.08
N PRO A 471 -1.53 -5.84 -14.36
CA PRO A 471 -0.45 -5.47 -15.25
C PRO A 471 -0.56 -3.99 -15.65
N ILE A 472 0.57 -3.29 -15.71
CA ILE A 472 0.63 -1.93 -16.27
C ILE A 472 0.69 -2.02 -17.80
N ASP A 473 -0.23 -1.33 -18.48
CA ASP A 473 -0.22 -1.26 -19.93
C ASP A 473 0.83 -0.24 -20.38
N LYS A 474 1.76 -0.70 -21.20
CA LYS A 474 2.89 0.11 -21.68
C LYS A 474 2.43 1.36 -22.44
N LYS A 475 1.22 1.39 -23.00
CA LYS A 475 0.70 2.59 -23.66
C LYS A 475 0.41 3.73 -22.68
N ASP A 476 0.18 3.42 -21.41
CA ASP A 476 -0.21 4.40 -20.39
C ASP A 476 0.97 5.23 -19.88
N VAL A 477 2.21 4.92 -20.28
CA VAL A 477 3.38 5.77 -19.99
C VAL A 477 3.26 7.18 -20.59
N THR A 478 2.34 7.40 -21.53
CA THR A 478 2.06 8.72 -22.12
C THR A 478 1.06 9.54 -21.29
N LEU A 479 0.43 8.96 -20.26
CA LEU A 479 -0.44 9.70 -19.36
C LEU A 479 0.36 10.72 -18.55
N SER A 480 -0.30 11.79 -18.10
CA SER A 480 0.30 12.68 -17.11
C SER A 480 0.57 11.91 -15.81
N LYS A 481 1.57 12.36 -15.03
CA LYS A 481 1.93 11.76 -13.75
C LYS A 481 0.72 11.54 -12.84
N ASP A 482 -0.10 12.56 -12.64
CA ASP A 482 -1.31 12.47 -11.79
C ASP A 482 -2.32 11.44 -12.33
N ALA A 483 -2.59 11.47 -13.64
CA ALA A 483 -3.54 10.53 -14.25
C ALA A 483 -3.04 9.08 -14.19
N PHE A 484 -1.74 8.85 -14.37
CA PHE A 484 -1.12 7.54 -14.23
C PHE A 484 -1.20 7.04 -12.79
N CYS A 485 -0.78 7.85 -11.82
CA CYS A 485 -0.79 7.50 -10.40
C CYS A 485 -2.20 7.19 -9.89
N LYS A 486 -3.21 7.96 -10.31
CA LYS A 486 -4.62 7.70 -9.98
C LYS A 486 -5.16 6.44 -10.67
N LYS A 487 -4.86 6.24 -11.96
CA LYS A 487 -5.30 5.06 -12.71
C LYS A 487 -4.76 3.76 -12.09
N TYR A 488 -3.50 3.78 -11.67
CA TYR A 488 -2.83 2.61 -11.13
C TYR A 488 -2.79 2.54 -9.62
N PHE A 489 -3.33 3.52 -8.88
CA PHE A 489 -3.27 3.56 -7.41
C PHE A 489 -1.82 3.39 -6.91
N VAL A 490 -0.93 4.28 -7.34
CA VAL A 490 0.48 4.31 -6.93
C VAL A 490 0.89 5.71 -6.51
N SER A 491 1.96 5.81 -5.73
CA SER A 491 2.42 7.09 -5.21
C SER A 491 3.05 7.93 -6.31
N GLN A 492 2.93 9.24 -6.18
CA GLN A 492 3.64 10.18 -7.04
C GLN A 492 5.16 10.16 -6.80
N SER A 493 5.62 9.79 -5.60
CA SER A 493 7.06 9.66 -5.30
C SER A 493 7.72 8.52 -6.08
N ASP A 494 6.97 7.46 -6.39
CA ASP A 494 7.49 6.26 -7.08
C ASP A 494 7.33 6.28 -8.61
N TYR A 495 6.62 7.29 -9.15
CA TYR A 495 6.25 7.36 -10.57
C TYR A 495 7.42 7.10 -11.52
N GLU A 496 8.55 7.78 -11.33
CA GLU A 496 9.71 7.67 -12.22
C GLU A 496 10.31 6.25 -12.22
N ASN A 497 10.38 5.61 -11.05
CA ASN A 497 10.89 4.24 -10.91
C ASN A 497 9.95 3.22 -11.57
N ILE A 498 8.64 3.42 -11.43
CA ILE A 498 7.63 2.58 -12.08
C ILE A 498 7.70 2.73 -13.60
N ILE A 499 7.78 3.95 -14.13
CA ILE A 499 7.90 4.20 -15.57
C ILE A 499 9.18 3.57 -16.13
N LYS A 500 10.29 3.63 -15.38
CA LYS A 500 11.54 2.92 -15.75
C LYS A 500 11.33 1.41 -15.84
N SER A 501 10.60 0.81 -14.89
CA SER A 501 10.24 -0.61 -14.90
C SER A 501 9.38 -0.97 -16.12
N VAL A 502 8.34 -0.20 -16.41
CA VAL A 502 7.40 -0.43 -17.54
C VAL A 502 8.10 -0.34 -18.90
N ASN A 503 9.15 0.48 -19.00
CA ASN A 503 9.89 0.68 -20.24
C ASN A 503 10.87 -0.47 -20.56
N LYS A 504 11.14 -1.39 -19.63
CA LYS A 504 11.95 -2.60 -19.92
C LYS A 504 11.37 -3.38 -21.12
N ARG A 505 12.26 -4.00 -21.88
CA ARG A 505 11.89 -4.82 -23.05
C ARG A 505 11.56 -6.22 -22.59
N ASP A 506 10.63 -6.88 -23.28
CA ASP A 506 10.27 -8.29 -23.08
C ASP A 506 9.76 -8.65 -21.67
N GLU A 507 9.39 -7.66 -20.87
CA GLU A 507 8.79 -7.80 -19.55
C GLU A 507 7.52 -6.95 -19.43
N THR A 508 6.64 -7.32 -18.53
CA THR A 508 5.46 -6.54 -18.11
C THR A 508 5.59 -6.23 -16.63
N THR A 509 5.44 -4.96 -16.24
CA THR A 509 5.39 -4.57 -14.83
C THR A 509 4.02 -4.93 -14.25
N TYR A 510 4.00 -5.73 -13.20
CA TYR A 510 2.81 -6.03 -12.43
C TYR A 510 2.79 -5.23 -11.13
N LEU A 511 1.58 -4.88 -10.74
CA LEU A 511 1.23 -4.26 -9.48
C LEU A 511 0.46 -5.27 -8.63
N PHE A 512 1.00 -5.60 -7.47
CA PHE A 512 0.42 -6.50 -6.49
C PHE A 512 0.02 -5.73 -5.23
N ARG A 513 -1.28 -5.60 -4.98
CA ARG A 513 -1.88 -5.02 -3.77
C ARG A 513 -1.90 -6.09 -2.69
N PHE A 514 -1.09 -5.91 -1.67
CA PHE A 514 -0.92 -6.93 -0.63
C PHE A 514 -1.59 -6.53 0.69
N SER A 515 -1.90 -5.25 0.90
CA SER A 515 -2.57 -4.80 2.12
C SER A 515 -3.34 -3.50 1.95
N GLN A 516 -4.42 -3.36 2.71
CA GLN A 516 -5.14 -2.12 2.94
C GLN A 516 -5.10 -1.82 4.44
N SER A 517 -4.73 -0.61 4.82
CA SER A 517 -4.65 -0.15 6.21
C SER A 517 -5.21 1.26 6.36
N SER A 518 -5.25 1.76 7.60
CA SER A 518 -5.65 3.14 7.89
C SER A 518 -4.43 3.98 8.21
N PHE A 519 -4.18 5.01 7.40
CA PHE A 519 -3.27 6.10 7.71
C PHE A 519 -3.99 7.14 8.55
N MET A 520 -3.35 7.67 9.58
CA MET A 520 -3.91 8.73 10.40
C MET A 520 -2.94 9.89 10.49
N SER A 521 -3.43 11.11 10.37
CA SER A 521 -2.67 12.35 10.55
C SER A 521 -3.48 13.33 11.39
N LEU A 522 -2.84 14.06 12.30
CA LEU A 522 -3.52 15.02 13.17
C LEU A 522 -2.67 16.28 13.43
N GLY A 523 -3.32 17.44 13.46
CA GLY A 523 -2.69 18.71 13.82
C GLY A 523 -2.33 18.78 15.31
N LEU A 524 -1.17 19.37 15.62
CA LEU A 524 -0.66 19.52 16.98
C LEU A 524 -0.47 21.00 17.33
N LYS A 525 -0.64 21.32 18.62
CA LYS A 525 -0.11 22.55 19.22
C LYS A 525 1.18 22.23 19.93
N SER A 526 2.14 23.16 19.89
CA SER A 526 3.32 23.10 20.73
C SER A 526 3.59 24.43 21.44
N GLN A 527 4.19 24.35 22.62
CA GLN A 527 4.53 25.52 23.43
C GLN A 527 5.82 25.24 24.20
N VAL A 528 6.62 26.29 24.41
CA VAL A 528 7.83 26.23 25.23
C VAL A 528 7.63 27.12 26.46
N GLY A 529 7.63 26.52 27.65
CA GLY A 529 7.30 27.21 28.90
C GLY A 529 5.92 27.84 28.84
N ASP A 530 5.82 29.10 29.25
CA ASP A 530 4.62 29.94 29.13
C ASP A 530 4.67 30.84 27.87
N GLY A 531 5.48 30.47 26.88
CA GLY A 531 5.72 31.24 25.66
C GLY A 531 4.61 31.11 24.61
N TYR A 532 4.94 31.49 23.37
CA TYR A 532 4.03 31.42 22.23
C TYR A 532 3.56 29.99 21.96
N VAL A 533 2.27 29.84 21.62
CA VAL A 533 1.66 28.57 21.22
C VAL A 533 1.73 28.48 19.70
N TYR A 534 2.55 27.58 19.21
CA TYR A 534 2.62 27.23 17.80
C TYR A 534 1.46 26.29 17.48
N GLU A 535 0.60 26.73 16.56
CA GLU A 535 -0.62 26.02 16.16
C GLU A 535 -0.33 24.91 15.13
N THR A 536 -1.41 24.33 14.58
CA THR A 536 -1.43 23.19 13.65
C THR A 536 -0.65 23.40 12.36
N ASP A 537 -0.46 24.66 11.93
CA ASP A 537 0.41 25.01 10.79
C ASP A 537 1.87 24.54 11.01
N TYR A 538 2.33 24.53 12.26
CA TYR A 538 3.73 24.29 12.59
C TYR A 538 4.01 22.86 13.05
N ASN A 539 2.98 22.08 13.38
CA ASN A 539 3.16 20.77 14.00
C ASN A 539 2.05 19.81 13.60
N TYR A 540 2.42 18.59 13.26
CA TYR A 540 1.47 17.50 13.10
C TYR A 540 2.07 16.18 13.59
N ALA A 541 1.20 15.20 13.84
CA ALA A 541 1.58 13.82 14.04
C ALA A 541 0.89 12.92 13.03
N ALA A 542 1.53 11.81 12.69
CA ALA A 542 0.92 10.77 11.88
C ALA A 542 1.19 9.37 12.41
N MET A 543 0.36 8.41 12.03
CA MET A 543 0.53 6.99 12.30
C MET A 543 0.17 6.18 11.06
N GLN A 544 1.03 5.24 10.70
CA GLN A 544 0.81 4.34 9.57
C GLN A 544 1.05 2.89 9.98
N THR A 545 0.57 1.97 9.16
CA THR A 545 1.01 0.57 9.22
C THR A 545 2.21 0.41 8.30
N VAL A 546 3.26 -0.22 8.80
CA VAL A 546 4.46 -0.58 8.02
C VAL A 546 4.57 -2.09 7.93
N TYR A 547 5.24 -2.58 6.90
CA TYR A 547 5.35 -4.00 6.59
C TYR A 547 6.82 -4.36 6.44
N LEU A 548 7.37 -5.04 7.44
CA LEU A 548 8.76 -5.47 7.41
C LEU A 548 8.87 -6.87 6.80
N ASP A 549 10.00 -7.11 6.15
CA ASP A 549 10.34 -8.42 5.59
C ASP A 549 9.28 -8.95 4.61
N MET A 550 8.67 -8.02 3.86
CA MET A 550 7.66 -8.32 2.85
C MET A 550 8.33 -9.04 1.69
N ASN A 551 7.77 -10.19 1.29
CA ASN A 551 8.30 -10.98 0.19
C ASN A 551 7.23 -11.85 -0.49
N ILE A 552 7.50 -12.25 -1.73
CA ILE A 552 6.63 -13.13 -2.55
C ILE A 552 7.21 -14.55 -2.57
N SER A 553 6.42 -15.55 -2.20
CA SER A 553 6.83 -16.96 -2.09
C SER A 553 6.58 -17.71 -3.39
N SER A 554 5.43 -17.46 -4.02
CA SER A 554 5.13 -18.03 -5.33
C SER A 554 4.17 -17.17 -6.15
N ILE A 555 4.25 -17.34 -7.47
CA ILE A 555 3.36 -16.73 -8.46
C ILE A 555 2.74 -17.86 -9.28
N THR A 556 1.41 -17.91 -9.32
CA THR A 556 0.66 -18.85 -10.16
C THR A 556 0.09 -18.12 -11.36
N CYS A 557 0.42 -18.59 -12.56
CA CYS A 557 -0.17 -18.15 -13.82
C CYS A 557 -1.34 -19.05 -14.21
N ARG A 558 -2.30 -18.51 -14.97
CA ARG A 558 -3.44 -19.26 -15.51
C ARG A 558 -3.63 -18.99 -17.00
N LYS A 559 -3.75 -20.07 -17.79
CA LYS A 559 -4.14 -20.03 -19.20
C LYS A 559 -5.08 -21.19 -19.51
N ASP A 560 -6.24 -20.89 -20.09
CA ASP A 560 -7.24 -21.89 -20.48
C ASP A 560 -7.55 -22.91 -19.35
N ASP A 561 -7.71 -22.39 -18.12
CA ASP A 561 -7.94 -23.16 -16.88
C ASP A 561 -6.83 -24.11 -16.44
N VAL A 562 -5.65 -24.01 -17.06
CA VAL A 562 -4.42 -24.66 -16.61
C VAL A 562 -3.61 -23.70 -15.76
N TYR A 563 -3.19 -24.18 -14.59
CA TYR A 563 -2.43 -23.41 -13.61
C TYR A 563 -0.98 -23.87 -13.57
N HIS A 564 -0.06 -22.93 -13.47
CA HIS A 564 1.36 -23.21 -13.26
C HIS A 564 1.92 -22.29 -12.20
N THR A 565 2.58 -22.85 -11.19
CA THR A 565 3.10 -22.10 -10.04
C THR A 565 4.62 -22.08 -10.05
N PHE A 566 5.18 -20.88 -10.09
CA PHE A 566 6.61 -20.65 -9.92
C PHE A 566 6.91 -20.37 -8.46
N ALA A 567 7.94 -21.00 -7.92
CA ALA A 567 8.58 -20.47 -6.73
C ALA A 567 9.29 -19.16 -7.07
N VAL A 568 9.40 -18.25 -6.10
CA VAL A 568 10.00 -16.93 -6.31
C VAL A 568 11.27 -16.75 -5.49
N ALA A 569 12.31 -16.24 -6.15
CA ALA A 569 13.49 -15.65 -5.55
C ALA A 569 13.37 -14.13 -5.63
N ALA A 570 13.35 -13.48 -4.47
CA ALA A 570 13.37 -12.03 -4.35
C ALA A 570 13.90 -11.66 -2.98
N ASN A 571 14.73 -10.62 -2.89
CA ASN A 571 15.12 -10.08 -1.60
C ASN A 571 13.89 -9.49 -0.88
N PRO A 572 13.70 -9.76 0.42
CA PRO A 572 12.64 -9.14 1.19
C PRO A 572 12.86 -7.63 1.27
N ILE A 573 11.77 -6.86 1.28
CA ILE A 573 11.79 -5.41 1.44
C ILE A 573 11.03 -4.98 2.69
N ASP A 574 11.37 -3.80 3.20
CA ASP A 574 10.57 -3.14 4.24
C ASP A 574 9.76 -2.02 3.58
N ALA A 575 8.44 -2.19 3.58
CA ALA A 575 7.48 -1.29 2.98
C ALA A 575 6.97 -0.26 4.00
N VAL A 576 7.29 1.00 3.72
CA VAL A 576 6.92 2.19 4.50
C VAL A 576 6.41 3.23 3.52
N ALA A 577 5.29 3.89 3.81
CA ALA A 577 4.75 4.95 2.97
C ALA A 577 5.23 6.34 3.43
N ASP A 578 5.10 7.34 2.57
CA ASP A 578 5.39 8.73 2.93
C ASP A 578 4.42 9.18 4.04
N ILE A 579 4.84 10.14 4.87
CA ILE A 579 4.02 10.73 5.92
C ILE A 579 3.53 12.09 5.47
N GLU A 580 2.21 12.19 5.28
CA GLU A 580 1.54 13.41 4.85
C GLU A 580 0.96 14.17 6.06
N PRO A 581 0.93 15.51 6.00
CA PRO A 581 0.18 16.33 6.95
C PRO A 581 -1.33 16.06 6.84
N PRO A 582 -2.13 16.38 7.88
CA PRO A 582 -3.58 16.40 7.73
C PRO A 582 -3.98 17.36 6.60
N PRO A 583 -5.09 17.09 5.88
CA PRO A 583 -5.57 17.95 4.82
C PRO A 583 -5.82 19.36 5.36
N GLU A 584 -5.60 20.37 4.52
CA GLU A 584 -5.76 21.78 4.88
C GLU A 584 -7.10 22.03 5.57
N GLU A 585 -7.05 22.84 6.64
CA GLU A 585 -8.25 23.41 7.23
C GLU A 585 -9.01 24.17 6.15
N PHE A 586 -10.34 24.05 6.12
CA PHE A 586 -11.14 24.91 5.25
C PHE A 586 -10.88 26.37 5.65
N ASP A 587 -10.10 27.07 4.83
CA ASP A 587 -9.79 28.48 5.04
C ASP A 587 -11.10 29.27 4.94
N LYS A 588 -11.64 29.63 6.10
CA LYS A 588 -12.87 30.43 6.25
C LYS A 588 -12.73 31.82 5.63
N THR A 589 -11.51 32.24 5.26
CA THR A 589 -11.15 33.60 4.85
C THR A 589 -10.44 33.74 3.50
N GLY A 590 -9.94 32.67 2.88
CA GLY A 590 -9.16 32.74 1.64
C GLY A 590 -9.99 32.64 0.38
N TRP A 591 -10.93 31.70 0.32
CA TRP A 591 -11.70 31.43 -0.90
C TRP A 591 -12.51 32.64 -1.39
N TRP A 592 -13.01 33.50 -0.48
CA TRP A 592 -13.71 34.72 -0.89
C TRP A 592 -12.78 35.79 -1.45
N LYS A 593 -11.49 35.83 -1.05
CA LYS A 593 -10.50 36.71 -1.68
C LYS A 593 -10.22 36.27 -3.11
N ASP A 594 -9.96 34.98 -3.31
CA ASP A 594 -9.72 34.42 -4.64
C ASP A 594 -10.95 34.53 -5.55
N LYS A 595 -12.16 34.33 -4.99
CA LYS A 595 -13.41 34.58 -5.72
C LYS A 595 -13.65 36.06 -5.98
N PHE A 596 -13.43 36.95 -5.01
CA PHE A 596 -13.54 38.40 -5.23
C PHE A 596 -12.56 38.87 -6.29
N GLU A 597 -11.33 38.35 -6.29
CA GLU A 597 -10.33 38.64 -7.31
C GLU A 597 -10.79 38.12 -8.67
N SER A 598 -11.28 36.87 -8.77
CA SER A 598 -11.82 36.35 -10.04
C SER A 598 -13.04 37.14 -10.55
N VAL A 599 -13.91 37.59 -9.66
CA VAL A 599 -15.10 38.38 -9.98
C VAL A 599 -14.69 39.79 -10.36
N LYS A 600 -13.74 40.39 -9.65
CA LYS A 600 -13.16 41.70 -9.95
C LYS A 600 -12.47 41.68 -11.32
N ASP A 601 -11.68 40.65 -11.60
CA ASP A 601 -11.01 40.47 -12.89
C ASP A 601 -12.03 40.27 -14.02
N TRP A 602 -13.09 39.49 -13.77
CA TRP A 602 -14.20 39.36 -14.71
C TRP A 602 -14.92 40.69 -14.96
N PHE A 603 -15.17 41.47 -13.90
CA PHE A 603 -15.79 42.81 -13.99
C PHE A 603 -14.88 43.80 -14.74
N GLU A 604 -13.57 43.80 -14.49
CA GLU A 604 -12.62 44.67 -15.18
C GLU A 604 -12.47 44.26 -16.66
N MET A 605 -12.44 42.96 -16.98
CA MET A 605 -12.47 42.47 -18.37
C MET A 605 -13.80 42.77 -19.09
N SER A 606 -14.93 42.80 -18.37
CA SER A 606 -16.27 42.98 -18.94
C SER A 606 -16.82 44.41 -18.83
N LYS A 607 -16.03 45.34 -18.28
CA LYS A 607 -16.43 46.70 -17.91
C LYS A 607 -17.02 47.49 -19.07
N SER A 608 -16.38 47.42 -20.24
CA SER A 608 -16.83 48.07 -21.47
C SER A 608 -18.15 47.49 -21.98
N ALA A 609 -18.32 46.17 -21.96
CA ALA A 609 -19.56 45.50 -22.36
C ALA A 609 -20.73 45.82 -21.42
N LEU A 610 -20.48 45.89 -20.10
CA LEU A 610 -21.50 46.25 -19.11
C LEU A 610 -21.93 47.72 -19.22
N ILE A 611 -20.99 48.64 -19.49
CA ILE A 611 -21.31 50.05 -19.76
C ILE A 611 -22.14 50.18 -21.04
N ILE A 612 -21.79 49.46 -22.10
CA ILE A 612 -22.56 49.45 -23.36
C ILE A 612 -23.97 48.90 -23.13
N ALA A 613 -24.11 47.79 -22.40
CA ALA A 613 -25.41 47.22 -22.07
C ALA A 613 -26.28 48.19 -21.24
N ALA A 614 -25.70 48.89 -20.27
CA ALA A 614 -26.39 49.90 -19.47
C ALA A 614 -26.85 51.09 -20.33
N ILE A 615 -26.02 51.56 -21.27
CA ILE A 615 -26.39 52.62 -22.21
C ILE A 615 -27.53 52.17 -23.13
N VAL A 616 -27.49 50.93 -23.64
CA VAL A 616 -28.55 50.38 -24.48
C VAL A 616 -29.87 50.27 -23.71
N ILE A 617 -29.84 49.80 -22.47
CA ILE A 617 -31.03 49.74 -21.61
C ILE A 617 -31.57 51.15 -21.36
N LEU A 618 -30.70 52.12 -21.05
CA LEU A 618 -31.10 53.51 -20.85
C LEU A 618 -31.73 54.10 -22.12
N ALA A 619 -31.17 53.81 -23.29
CA ALA A 619 -31.69 54.24 -24.59
C ALA A 619 -33.04 53.59 -24.92
N VAL A 620 -33.23 52.32 -24.59
CA VAL A 620 -34.52 51.62 -24.76
C VAL A 620 -35.57 52.19 -23.80
N VAL A 621 -35.21 52.44 -22.54
CA VAL A 621 -36.12 53.08 -21.57
C VAL A 621 -36.48 54.50 -22.02
N LEU A 622 -35.52 55.28 -22.50
CA LEU A 622 -35.77 56.60 -23.10
C LEU A 622 -36.67 56.51 -24.34
N MET A 623 -36.46 55.54 -25.23
CA MET A 623 -37.36 55.30 -26.36
C MET A 623 -38.77 54.94 -25.92
N VAL A 624 -38.93 54.09 -24.92
CA VAL A 624 -40.24 53.72 -24.36
C VAL A 624 -40.92 54.96 -23.75
N LEU A 625 -40.19 55.81 -23.02
CA LEU A 625 -40.72 57.06 -22.49
C LEU A 625 -41.10 58.07 -23.59
N ILE A 626 -40.33 58.14 -24.68
CA ILE A 626 -40.64 58.96 -25.86
C ILE A 626 -41.90 58.42 -26.56
N ILE A 627 -42.02 57.11 -26.73
CA ILE A 627 -43.22 56.49 -27.32
C ILE A 627 -44.44 56.74 -26.43
N ILE A 628 -44.32 56.61 -25.11
CA ILE A 628 -45.40 56.90 -24.16
C ILE A 628 -45.81 58.38 -24.22
N THR A 629 -44.86 59.31 -24.34
CA THR A 629 -45.19 60.75 -24.47
C THR A 629 -45.82 61.07 -25.83
N LEU A 630 -45.36 60.48 -26.92
CA LEU A 630 -45.96 60.61 -28.26
C LEU A 630 -47.38 60.02 -28.32
N VAL A 631 -47.62 58.88 -27.69
CA VAL A 631 -48.96 58.26 -27.59
C VAL A 631 -49.90 59.11 -26.73
N LYS A 632 -49.41 59.72 -25.65
CA LYS A 632 -50.17 60.67 -24.82
C LYS A 632 -50.45 62.02 -25.51
N LEU A 633 -49.63 62.41 -26.49
CA LEU A 633 -49.81 63.63 -27.31
C LEU A 633 -50.59 63.38 -28.62
N ALA A 634 -50.90 62.14 -28.98
CA ALA A 634 -51.73 61.83 -30.14
C ALA A 634 -53.14 62.48 -30.11
N PRO A 635 -53.82 62.64 -28.95
CA PRO A 635 -55.10 63.34 -28.89
C PRO A 635 -55.00 64.86 -29.16
N SER A 636 -53.87 65.49 -28.85
CA SER A 636 -53.67 66.93 -29.06
C SER A 636 -53.30 67.29 -30.50
N PHE A 637 -52.69 66.37 -31.27
CA PHE A 637 -52.49 66.55 -32.71
C PHE A 637 -53.75 66.21 -33.55
N ALA A 638 -54.67 65.39 -33.03
CA ALA A 638 -55.98 65.16 -33.66
C ALA A 638 -56.96 66.35 -33.45
N MET A 639 -56.85 67.10 -32.36
CA MET A 639 -57.65 68.32 -32.12
C MET A 639 -57.20 69.55 -32.93
N LEU A 640 -55.98 69.56 -33.50
CA LEU A 640 -55.50 70.65 -34.35
C LEU A 640 -55.97 70.58 -35.82
N ARG A 641 -56.72 69.53 -36.20
CA ARG A 641 -57.42 69.44 -37.52
C ARG A 641 -58.94 69.65 -37.46
N ILE A 642 -59.54 69.83 -36.29
CA ILE A 642 -61.00 70.00 -36.13
C ILE A 642 -61.40 71.46 -35.82
N SER A 643 -60.44 72.40 -35.68
CA SER A 643 -60.72 73.84 -35.46
C SER A 643 -60.67 74.74 -36.70
N ARG A 644 -60.66 74.19 -37.93
CA ARG A 644 -60.82 74.97 -39.18
C ARG A 644 -61.86 74.36 -40.12
N SER A 645 -63.15 74.51 -39.81
CA SER A 645 -64.17 74.67 -40.84
C SER A 645 -65.53 75.14 -40.27
N GLN A 646 -65.68 76.46 -40.08
CA GLN A 646 -66.96 77.12 -40.34
C GLN A 646 -66.70 78.42 -41.12
N SER A 647 -66.91 78.39 -42.43
CA SER A 647 -67.45 79.55 -43.16
C SER A 647 -68.34 79.07 -44.33
N PRO A 648 -69.56 79.63 -44.51
CA PRO A 648 -70.43 79.44 -45.68
C PRO A 648 -70.27 80.65 -46.65
N SER A 649 -70.65 80.69 -47.95
CA SER A 649 -71.42 79.83 -48.87
C SER A 649 -71.26 80.26 -50.36
N LYS A 650 -71.59 79.34 -51.31
CA LYS A 650 -72.19 79.46 -52.69
C LYS A 650 -71.36 80.16 -53.81
N GLN A 651 -71.41 79.80 -55.11
CA GLN A 651 -72.38 79.19 -56.06
C GLN A 651 -71.66 78.21 -57.04
N ARG A 652 -72.15 77.07 -57.56
CA ARG A 652 -73.34 76.62 -58.36
C ARG A 652 -73.15 76.65 -59.90
N SER A 653 -73.04 75.45 -60.53
CA SER A 653 -73.53 75.08 -61.89
C SER A 653 -73.26 73.57 -62.16
N LYS A 654 -74.24 72.63 -62.02
CA LYS A 654 -75.03 71.84 -63.02
C LYS A 654 -74.22 71.27 -64.22
N SER A 655 -74.35 70.00 -64.70
CA SER A 655 -75.48 69.04 -64.71
C SER A 655 -75.10 67.59 -65.17
N ARG A 656 -75.84 66.56 -64.65
CA ARG A 656 -76.25 65.22 -65.21
C ARG A 656 -75.18 64.17 -65.61
N ASN A 657 -75.33 62.84 -65.47
CA ASN A 657 -76.48 61.93 -65.29
C ASN A 657 -76.00 60.46 -64.96
N LYS A 658 -76.82 59.68 -64.20
CA LYS A 658 -77.17 58.22 -64.36
C LYS A 658 -76.09 57.10 -64.16
N THR A 659 -76.28 55.89 -63.59
CA THR A 659 -77.37 55.12 -62.90
C THR A 659 -76.82 53.78 -62.32
N LYS A 660 -77.48 53.20 -61.28
CA LYS A 660 -77.83 51.76 -60.99
C LYS A 660 -76.69 50.69 -60.84
N ASN A 661 -76.76 49.59 -60.05
CA ASN A 661 -77.79 48.88 -59.27
C ASN A 661 -77.13 47.69 -58.48
N LYS A 662 -77.70 47.30 -57.31
CA LYS A 662 -78.09 45.94 -56.80
C LYS A 662 -77.06 44.76 -56.80
N SER A 663 -77.06 43.73 -55.94
CA SER A 663 -77.87 43.25 -54.79
C SER A 663 -77.34 41.87 -54.30
N ALA A 664 -77.60 41.52 -53.02
CA ALA A 664 -78.01 40.19 -52.46
C ALA A 664 -77.04 38.97 -52.56
N SER A 665 -77.08 37.90 -51.72
CA SER A 665 -77.65 37.57 -50.40
C SER A 665 -77.25 36.12 -50.01
N ASN A 666 -76.90 35.90 -48.74
CA ASN A 666 -77.25 34.80 -47.79
C ASN A 666 -77.10 33.27 -48.00
N ALA A 667 -76.92 32.64 -46.82
CA ALA A 667 -77.25 31.28 -46.31
C ALA A 667 -76.21 30.16 -46.49
N GLY A 668 -75.95 29.22 -45.55
CA GLY A 668 -76.53 28.85 -44.25
C GLY A 668 -75.78 27.66 -43.58
N ARG A 669 -76.17 27.33 -42.33
CA ARG A 669 -75.67 26.35 -41.30
C ARG A 669 -75.42 24.87 -41.68
N SER A 670 -74.60 24.14 -40.89
CA SER A 670 -75.01 23.10 -39.88
C SER A 670 -73.90 22.16 -39.30
N HIS A 671 -73.83 22.10 -37.94
CA HIS A 671 -73.60 21.01 -36.94
C HIS A 671 -72.53 19.87 -36.90
N LYS A 672 -71.96 19.72 -35.67
CA LYS A 672 -71.89 18.57 -34.69
C LYS A 672 -70.67 17.59 -34.56
N ASN A 673 -70.12 17.62 -33.33
CA ASN A 673 -69.80 16.56 -32.31
C ASN A 673 -68.80 15.39 -32.52
N GLY A 674 -67.94 15.17 -31.48
CA GLY A 674 -67.86 13.86 -30.78
C GLY A 674 -66.51 13.37 -30.16
N LYS A 675 -66.45 13.31 -28.81
CA LYS A 675 -65.79 12.34 -27.84
C LYS A 675 -64.26 12.03 -27.85
N LYS A 676 -63.53 12.18 -26.70
CA LYS A 676 -63.17 11.22 -25.57
C LYS A 676 -62.18 10.09 -26.01
N THR A 677 -61.16 9.58 -25.30
CA THR A 677 -60.70 9.46 -23.88
C THR A 677 -59.31 8.75 -23.88
N SER A 678 -58.29 9.20 -23.12
CA SER A 678 -57.61 8.57 -21.94
C SER A 678 -56.89 7.19 -22.02
N LEU A 679 -55.70 7.14 -21.36
CA LEU A 679 -55.08 6.07 -20.53
C LEU A 679 -54.19 4.96 -21.15
N SER A 680 -52.90 4.91 -20.75
CA SER A 680 -52.26 3.93 -19.81
C SER A 680 -50.74 4.23 -19.74
N LYS A 681 -50.09 4.59 -18.61
CA LYS A 681 -49.63 3.85 -17.41
C LYS A 681 -48.61 2.70 -17.61
N SER A 682 -47.49 2.86 -16.88
CA SER A 682 -46.45 1.94 -16.35
C SER A 682 -45.53 1.20 -17.33
N GLN A 683 -44.22 1.45 -17.27
CA GLN A 683 -43.30 0.92 -16.24
C GLN A 683 -42.24 1.97 -15.91
#